data_AF-A0A813SMC1-F1
#
_entry.id   AF-A0A813SMC1-F1
#
_cell.length_a   1.000
_cell.length_b   1.000
_cell.length_c   1.000
_cell.angle_alpha   90.00
_cell.angle_beta   90.00
_cell.angle_gamma   90.00
#
_symmetry.space_group_name_H-M   'P 1'
#
loop_
_entity.id
_entity.type
_entity.pdbx_description
1 polymer ?
#
loop_
_entity_poly.entity_id
_entity_poly.type
_entity_poly.pdbx_seq_one_letter_code
_entity_poly.pdbx_strand_id
1 'polypeptide(L)'
;MSEPDTIYLDENDENLFQRQVFGQVDSPNGSLKRSQSDDYLSSAMVADEEEEELVQQPTRPIRKTKPISQIPKLKATKKISQSMIITDYKSPLTSSKRDSGSISVSSVKTPRQLLVMPSIKSRSVQGVLIRVFRNGEPHHPGIKISINELEIKSWEAFLNYLNQQAKLVLPTGAIKHVYGLNGYEIRSIAKLQNRQAYVVASGIFIKTKFQHANDPFTEDSEPPTAGQPKNGHFRIPGTKRWRSPPSNGDQIFILPYSRLNLYESILLNRNTTTTYDQWLIEEVTDLLSQYTGNDIITHLYAITKTVFTEVTSFSYLFNTLKVTDTFIACTEEEYQHAKRYLATMKPDDFFANSSLTRKPVMGTQRYIPKQVHIDAKLAIKWIHGYDGTKDQTKTLHALSDHEVLYVIGAICVIYDPAAKQQRFYTKHTNPITCVTTHQCHTLVASADTGAPKDRTRVSLHIWDSSKLQTVAEMRKEQFGIEIILLSFSPKPDDNLILMVARDKPKILLVVDWKRGEVIHSITSKSDKILSALFVFDTIEWIACVSQQHLVFYQINWNAKPLRITAQKESEVQNIYTGAIASDHSGELLVVGDKVGSLHVWSLVQDGPKLAVVKESVIENDVHIIVCINHNIFLLANGQNHIKIWNVGLNSFEHIQINEIFGTTQTICSLQKGLVIGTKSNYILMKDFDSDNVDIIMRGHITPSICICSNKNTDEFFSISSDRYLFKWNNRIKSVDWAIKSPQLISCAALHPERNIIVLGTETSKLLIYDTLSSYYITTITLKANTGVKSVRFSPDGGDLAIGLQNGSVFVFNVIGNGDFQLRTDGAPQQINVPVTDIIWSVDSSYLLAVYSDSNYHIWSMPAFSLMKEKNIQNITWQQMTHPITCFTFDKAVIDSQASAIVISPNLILCCSKDGQIRVFGNFYERSSQILPTGLGNVQTLIPSTQKNMYLMSMNNNPAIVEVEIIVESQ
;
A
#
# COMPACT_ATOMS: atom_id res chain seq x y z
N MET A 1 34.42 24.60 -32.25
CA MET A 1 35.76 23.99 -32.22
C MET A 1 36.60 24.92 -31.38
N SER A 2 37.17 24.59 -30.23
CA SER A 2 37.45 23.37 -29.44
C SER A 2 38.22 23.95 -28.24
N GLU A 3 38.12 23.58 -26.97
CA GLU A 3 37.51 22.55 -26.13
C GLU A 3 37.58 23.11 -24.67
N PRO A 4 36.95 22.46 -23.68
CA PRO A 4 36.61 23.07 -22.38
C PRO A 4 37.57 22.75 -21.23
N ASP A 5 37.66 23.66 -20.26
CA ASP A 5 38.32 23.43 -18.97
C ASP A 5 37.48 22.54 -18.06
N THR A 6 38.14 21.51 -17.55
CA THR A 6 37.62 20.41 -16.75
C THR A 6 37.65 20.82 -15.27
N ILE A 7 36.48 20.87 -14.61
CA ILE A 7 36.40 21.08 -13.16
C ILE A 7 36.52 19.71 -12.47
N TYR A 8 37.59 19.55 -11.69
CA TYR A 8 37.77 18.45 -10.74
C TYR A 8 36.76 18.62 -9.59
N LEU A 9 35.97 17.57 -9.33
CA LEU A 9 35.20 17.42 -8.09
C LEU A 9 36.11 16.74 -7.07
N ASP A 10 36.45 17.47 -6.00
CA ASP A 10 37.10 16.89 -4.82
C ASP A 10 36.07 16.07 -4.03
N GLU A 11 36.29 14.75 -4.00
CA GLU A 11 35.69 13.83 -3.04
C GLU A 11 36.46 13.97 -1.72
N ASN A 12 35.94 14.75 -0.77
CA ASN A 12 36.21 14.59 0.67
C ASN A 12 35.35 15.58 1.47
N ASP A 13 34.17 15.14 1.89
CA ASP A 13 33.49 15.63 3.10
C ASP A 13 32.43 14.62 3.55
N GLU A 14 32.89 13.39 3.85
CA GLU A 14 32.16 12.48 4.71
C GLU A 14 32.46 12.85 6.17
N ASN A 15 31.55 13.62 6.80
CA ASN A 15 31.16 13.55 8.22
C ASN A 15 30.61 14.90 8.70
N LEU A 16 29.29 15.12 8.59
CA LEU A 16 28.52 15.99 9.53
C LEU A 16 27.02 16.10 9.14
N PHE A 17 26.25 15.00 9.16
CA PHE A 17 24.78 15.14 9.23
C PHE A 17 24.14 13.95 9.96
N GLN A 18 23.96 14.09 11.28
CA GLN A 18 22.94 13.34 12.03
C GLN A 18 22.31 14.22 13.11
N ARG A 19 20.97 14.12 13.16
CA ARG A 19 19.98 14.58 14.16
C ARG A 19 19.27 15.92 13.89
N GLN A 20 18.00 15.81 13.54
CA GLN A 20 16.96 16.67 14.11
C GLN A 20 15.79 15.78 14.58
N VAL A 21 15.62 15.72 15.89
CA VAL A 21 14.42 15.28 16.61
C VAL A 21 13.92 16.55 17.29
N PHE A 22 12.68 16.97 17.02
CA PHE A 22 12.08 18.10 17.73
C PHE A 22 11.56 17.62 19.09
N GLY A 23 12.19 18.12 20.14
CA GLY A 23 11.70 18.11 21.52
C GLY A 23 11.66 19.54 22.06
N GLN A 24 10.57 19.88 22.72
CA GLN A 24 10.30 21.16 23.37
C GLN A 24 11.36 21.53 24.44
N VAL A 25 11.69 22.84 24.44
CA VAL A 25 11.96 23.74 25.59
C VAL A 25 13.19 23.44 26.48
N ASP A 26 14.20 24.31 26.42
CA ASP A 26 14.57 25.22 27.53
C ASP A 26 15.78 26.10 27.17
N SER A 27 15.64 27.41 27.39
CA SER A 27 16.70 28.42 27.32
C SER A 27 17.63 28.35 28.54
N PRO A 28 18.90 28.78 28.41
CA PRO A 28 19.38 29.74 29.40
C PRO A 28 20.27 30.88 28.83
N ASN A 29 19.92 32.08 29.26
CA ASN A 29 20.73 33.25 29.60
C ASN A 29 22.19 33.36 29.07
N GLY A 30 22.42 34.44 28.33
CA GLY A 30 23.75 35.01 28.07
C GLY A 30 23.65 36.51 27.77
N SER A 31 23.96 37.32 28.78
CA SER A 31 23.94 38.79 28.87
C SER A 31 24.89 39.54 27.92
N LEU A 32 24.65 40.87 27.80
CA LEU A 32 25.51 42.00 27.36
C LEU A 32 25.17 42.48 25.93
N LYS A 33 24.93 43.76 25.62
CA LYS A 33 25.23 45.05 26.28
C LYS A 33 24.26 46.14 25.76
N ARG A 34 23.97 47.09 26.64
CA ARG A 34 23.26 48.37 26.42
C ARG A 34 24.02 49.34 25.51
N SER A 35 23.24 50.17 24.80
CA SER A 35 23.36 51.65 24.73
C SER A 35 21.97 52.18 24.30
N GLN A 36 21.11 52.71 25.18
CA GLN A 36 20.98 54.14 25.58
C GLN A 36 21.15 55.10 24.40
N SER A 37 20.14 55.85 23.97
CA SER A 37 19.59 57.06 24.64
C SER A 37 18.16 57.38 24.14
N ASP A 38 17.20 57.60 25.06
CA ASP A 38 16.63 58.90 25.48
C ASP A 38 15.44 59.33 24.59
N ASP A 39 14.20 59.12 25.06
CA ASP A 39 13.37 60.04 25.88
C ASP A 39 12.54 60.99 25.00
N TYR A 40 11.20 60.90 25.09
CA TYR A 40 10.32 62.02 25.44
C TYR A 40 8.84 61.57 25.55
N LEU A 41 8.36 61.67 26.78
CA LEU A 41 7.03 62.12 27.24
C LEU A 41 5.73 61.39 26.85
N SER A 42 5.17 60.81 27.91
CA SER A 42 3.77 60.60 28.25
C SER A 42 2.86 61.83 28.16
N SER A 43 1.61 61.63 27.73
CA SER A 43 0.38 62.28 28.25
C SER A 43 -0.82 61.71 27.49
N ALA A 44 -2.08 61.68 27.95
CA ALA A 44 -2.75 61.51 29.23
C ALA A 44 -4.27 61.55 28.92
N MET A 45 -5.07 60.72 29.59
CA MET A 45 -6.55 60.83 29.79
C MET A 45 -7.45 60.69 28.54
N VAL A 46 -8.72 60.23 28.54
CA VAL A 46 -9.89 60.26 29.46
C VAL A 46 -10.76 59.03 29.08
N ALA A 47 -11.08 58.10 29.98
CA ALA A 47 -12.38 57.88 30.67
C ALA A 47 -13.65 57.88 29.80
N ASP A 48 -14.42 56.78 29.87
CA ASP A 48 -15.87 56.80 30.16
C ASP A 48 -16.34 55.41 30.63
N GLU A 49 -17.12 55.45 31.71
CA GLU A 49 -17.80 54.39 32.47
C GLU A 49 -19.13 53.98 31.77
N GLU A 50 -19.75 52.81 31.96
CA GLU A 50 -20.70 52.41 33.04
C GLU A 50 -20.92 50.87 32.94
N GLU A 51 -20.71 50.06 34.00
CA GLU A 51 -21.68 49.55 35.01
C GLU A 51 -22.81 48.63 34.45
N GLU A 52 -23.36 47.58 35.09
CA GLU A 52 -23.11 46.63 36.20
C GLU A 52 -24.23 45.55 35.99
N GLU A 53 -24.10 44.27 36.35
CA GLU A 53 -24.64 43.75 37.62
C GLU A 53 -24.18 42.31 37.92
N LEU A 54 -23.98 42.07 39.22
CA LEU A 54 -23.45 40.90 39.90
C LEU A 54 -24.54 39.91 40.35
N VAL A 55 -24.20 38.62 40.52
CA VAL A 55 -24.62 37.82 41.69
C VAL A 55 -23.51 36.84 42.15
N GLN A 56 -22.82 37.30 43.21
CA GLN A 56 -22.36 36.66 44.47
C GLN A 56 -21.98 35.16 44.59
N GLN A 57 -20.81 34.97 45.22
CA GLN A 57 -20.21 33.75 45.80
C GLN A 57 -20.84 33.37 47.16
N PRO A 58 -20.38 32.31 47.87
CA PRO A 58 -19.25 32.53 48.79
C PRO A 58 -18.21 31.39 48.86
N THR A 59 -17.07 31.75 49.42
CA THR A 59 -15.80 31.02 49.51
C THR A 59 -15.49 30.49 50.92
N ARG A 60 -14.57 29.50 50.97
CA ARG A 60 -13.51 29.24 51.98
C ARG A 60 -13.87 28.46 53.28
N PRO A 61 -12.91 27.75 53.93
CA PRO A 61 -11.52 28.21 54.14
C PRO A 61 -10.35 27.23 54.01
N ILE A 62 -9.19 27.88 53.96
CA ILE A 62 -7.80 27.43 53.96
C ILE A 62 -7.34 27.06 55.38
N ARG A 63 -6.44 26.08 55.52
CA ARG A 63 -5.46 26.05 56.63
C ARG A 63 -4.05 25.71 56.13
N LYS A 64 -3.11 26.59 56.50
CA LYS A 64 -1.64 26.55 56.33
C LYS A 64 -1.02 25.68 57.43
N THR A 65 0.13 25.02 57.17
CA THR A 65 1.49 25.30 57.75
C THR A 65 2.51 24.18 57.41
N LYS A 66 3.75 24.61 57.06
CA LYS A 66 5.01 23.85 56.79
C LYS A 66 5.74 23.44 58.12
N PRO A 67 7.06 23.08 58.12
CA PRO A 67 7.82 21.94 57.53
C PRO A 67 8.62 21.16 58.63
N ILE A 68 9.48 20.17 58.27
CA ILE A 68 10.88 19.94 58.78
C ILE A 68 11.38 18.48 58.59
N SER A 69 12.56 18.35 57.96
CA SER A 69 13.67 17.35 58.05
C SER A 69 13.34 15.83 58.05
N GLN A 70 14.13 14.90 57.50
CA GLN A 70 15.59 14.77 57.51
C GLN A 70 15.99 13.56 56.64
N ILE A 71 17.14 13.64 55.97
CA ILE A 71 17.83 12.57 55.24
C ILE A 71 18.57 11.68 56.26
N PRO A 72 18.87 10.41 55.94
CA PRO A 72 20.29 10.03 55.99
C PRO A 72 20.77 9.29 54.74
N LYS A 73 21.99 9.67 54.36
CA LYS A 73 22.84 9.08 53.33
C LYS A 73 23.63 7.88 53.88
N LEU A 74 24.15 7.10 52.94
CA LEU A 74 25.49 6.47 52.92
C LEU A 74 25.71 5.17 53.72
N LYS A 75 26.05 4.07 53.01
CA LYS A 75 27.45 3.62 52.81
C LYS A 75 27.53 2.28 52.04
N ALA A 76 28.48 2.25 51.11
CA ALA A 76 29.02 1.06 50.49
C ALA A 76 29.98 0.30 51.44
N THR A 77 30.08 -1.02 51.27
CA THR A 77 31.29 -1.79 51.60
C THR A 77 31.52 -2.91 50.59
N LYS A 78 32.68 -2.83 49.93
CA LYS A 78 33.37 -3.86 49.12
C LYS A 78 33.86 -5.04 49.97
N LYS A 79 34.22 -6.13 49.25
CA LYS A 79 35.42 -7.01 49.34
C LYS A 79 35.03 -8.50 49.44
N ILE A 80 35.67 -9.49 48.79
CA ILE A 80 36.92 -9.58 48.01
C ILE A 80 37.04 -10.98 47.35
N SER A 81 37.62 -11.01 46.13
CA SER A 81 38.62 -11.95 45.52
C SER A 81 38.39 -13.48 45.49
N GLN A 82 38.88 -14.27 44.52
CA GLN A 82 40.21 -14.40 43.86
C GLN A 82 39.97 -15.28 42.59
N SER A 83 40.74 -15.40 41.51
CA SER A 83 42.14 -15.13 41.10
C SER A 83 42.21 -15.35 39.55
N MET A 84 42.82 -14.48 38.73
CA MET A 84 44.23 -14.49 38.23
C MET A 84 44.58 -15.72 37.35
N ILE A 85 45.23 -15.70 36.16
CA ILE A 85 46.24 -14.83 35.48
C ILE A 85 46.25 -15.15 33.94
N ILE A 86 46.26 -14.17 33.01
CA ILE A 86 47.36 -13.64 32.12
C ILE A 86 47.98 -14.73 31.19
N THR A 87 48.06 -14.61 29.84
CA THR A 87 48.94 -13.71 29.05
C THR A 87 48.61 -13.68 27.54
N ASP A 88 48.49 -12.46 27.00
CA ASP A 88 49.23 -11.85 25.87
C ASP A 88 49.70 -12.74 24.69
N TYR A 89 49.55 -12.34 23.42
CA TYR A 89 50.41 -11.32 22.81
C TYR A 89 49.89 -10.78 21.45
N LYS A 90 50.44 -9.60 21.14
CA LYS A 90 50.22 -8.66 20.03
C LYS A 90 50.47 -9.19 18.60
N SER A 91 49.82 -8.50 17.66
CA SER A 91 50.14 -8.39 16.23
C SER A 91 51.61 -8.07 15.93
N PRO A 92 52.06 -8.31 14.68
CA PRO A 92 52.45 -7.15 13.86
C PRO A 92 52.04 -7.22 12.37
N LEU A 93 51.93 -6.02 11.78
CA LEU A 93 51.95 -5.73 10.35
C LEU A 93 53.32 -6.10 9.74
N THR A 94 53.37 -6.46 8.44
CA THR A 94 54.08 -5.75 7.35
C THR A 94 54.24 -6.60 6.07
N SER A 95 53.78 -6.02 4.94
CA SER A 95 54.41 -5.91 3.62
C SER A 95 55.03 -7.11 2.84
N SER A 96 54.51 -7.25 1.62
CA SER A 96 55.25 -7.22 0.32
C SER A 96 55.62 -8.52 -0.43
N LYS A 97 55.22 -8.46 -1.72
CA LYS A 97 55.88 -8.90 -2.97
C LYS A 97 55.87 -10.39 -3.39
N ARG A 98 55.24 -10.53 -4.57
CA ARG A 98 55.47 -11.40 -5.73
C ARG A 98 56.81 -12.14 -5.75
N ASP A 99 56.82 -13.42 -6.16
CA ASP A 99 57.22 -13.79 -7.53
C ASP A 99 56.96 -15.26 -7.89
N SER A 100 56.87 -15.42 -9.20
CA SER A 100 56.64 -16.56 -10.09
C SER A 100 57.52 -17.81 -9.92
N GLY A 101 57.03 -18.96 -10.40
CA GLY A 101 57.91 -20.05 -10.87
C GLY A 101 57.26 -21.42 -11.01
N SER A 102 56.82 -21.74 -12.21
CA SER A 102 56.42 -23.08 -12.71
C SER A 102 57.57 -24.10 -12.69
N ILE A 103 57.27 -25.41 -12.56
CA ILE A 103 57.60 -26.49 -13.54
C ILE A 103 57.20 -27.89 -13.00
N SER A 104 56.98 -28.77 -13.97
CA SER A 104 56.26 -30.03 -14.10
C SER A 104 56.81 -31.32 -13.46
N VAL A 105 55.85 -32.19 -13.08
CA VAL A 105 55.67 -33.63 -13.37
C VAL A 105 56.86 -34.60 -13.23
N SER A 106 56.72 -35.59 -12.33
CA SER A 106 56.79 -37.02 -12.72
C SER A 106 56.25 -37.97 -11.63
N SER A 107 55.57 -39.00 -12.12
CA SER A 107 54.94 -40.15 -11.46
C SER A 107 55.94 -41.16 -10.90
N VAL A 108 55.67 -41.83 -9.77
CA VAL A 108 55.82 -43.30 -9.54
C VAL A 108 54.94 -43.73 -8.34
N LYS A 109 54.50 -45.00 -8.39
CA LYS A 109 53.43 -45.73 -7.71
C LYS A 109 53.66 -46.12 -6.22
N THR A 110 52.57 -46.06 -5.43
CA THR A 110 52.04 -47.00 -4.36
C THR A 110 52.96 -47.51 -3.22
N PRO A 111 52.47 -47.83 -1.98
CA PRO A 111 51.18 -48.47 -1.70
C PRO A 111 50.38 -48.06 -0.45
N ARG A 112 49.13 -48.55 -0.44
CA ARG A 112 48.16 -48.54 0.67
C ARG A 112 48.68 -49.29 1.89
N GLN A 113 48.45 -48.74 3.07
CA GLN A 113 48.23 -49.53 4.28
C GLN A 113 47.06 -48.92 5.07
N LEU A 114 45.92 -49.63 5.04
CA LEU A 114 44.73 -49.39 5.83
C LEU A 114 45.00 -49.83 7.26
N LEU A 115 44.96 -48.89 8.21
CA LEU A 115 44.89 -49.20 9.63
C LEU A 115 43.45 -49.61 9.97
N VAL A 116 43.28 -50.90 10.23
CA VAL A 116 42.06 -51.53 10.73
C VAL A 116 41.87 -51.13 12.19
N MET A 117 40.84 -50.33 12.48
CA MET A 117 40.34 -50.13 13.84
C MET A 117 39.43 -51.31 14.23
N PRO A 118 39.53 -51.89 15.44
CA PRO A 118 38.67 -53.00 15.84
C PRO A 118 37.22 -52.53 15.96
N SER A 119 36.31 -53.27 15.32
CA SER A 119 34.87 -53.08 15.47
C SER A 119 34.45 -53.24 16.93
N ILE A 120 34.02 -52.16 17.57
CA ILE A 120 33.26 -52.23 18.81
C ILE A 120 31.92 -52.86 18.45
N LYS A 121 31.68 -54.10 18.88
CA LYS A 121 30.34 -54.70 18.85
C LYS A 121 29.45 -53.88 19.79
N SER A 122 28.70 -52.92 19.25
CA SER A 122 27.61 -52.31 20.00
C SER A 122 26.59 -53.40 20.30
N ARG A 123 26.30 -53.62 21.59
CA ARG A 123 25.09 -54.35 21.97
C ARG A 123 23.90 -53.53 21.46
N SER A 124 23.14 -54.06 20.52
CA SER A 124 21.85 -53.48 20.13
C SER A 124 20.91 -53.54 21.32
N VAL A 125 20.63 -52.40 21.93
CA VAL A 125 19.56 -52.28 22.92
C VAL A 125 18.25 -52.29 22.13
N GLN A 126 17.51 -53.40 22.17
CA GLN A 126 16.20 -53.51 21.52
C GLN A 126 15.21 -52.54 22.19
N GLY A 127 14.79 -51.49 21.47
CA GLY A 127 13.66 -50.66 21.88
C GLY A 127 12.34 -51.46 21.85
N VAL A 128 11.39 -51.09 22.72
CA VAL A 128 10.08 -51.73 22.83
C VAL A 128 9.11 -51.06 21.85
N LEU A 129 8.69 -51.77 20.80
CA LEU A 129 7.73 -51.27 19.81
C LEU A 129 6.30 -51.67 20.22
N ILE A 130 5.43 -50.72 20.53
CA ILE A 130 4.04 -50.99 20.92
C ILE A 130 3.05 -50.41 19.90
N ARG A 131 1.80 -50.88 19.89
CA ARG A 131 0.69 -50.27 19.14
C ARG A 131 -0.32 -49.68 20.12
N VAL A 132 -0.71 -48.42 19.94
CA VAL A 132 -1.56 -47.69 20.87
C VAL A 132 -2.87 -47.27 20.19
N PHE A 133 -4.00 -47.54 20.85
CA PHE A 133 -5.35 -47.18 20.43
C PHE A 133 -5.93 -46.11 21.35
N ARG A 134 -6.79 -45.26 20.80
CA ARG A 134 -7.57 -44.30 21.60
C ARG A 134 -8.78 -45.01 22.21
N ASN A 135 -9.08 -44.69 23.47
CA ASN A 135 -10.23 -45.27 24.17
C ASN A 135 -11.55 -44.89 23.46
N GLY A 136 -12.32 -45.90 23.03
CA GLY A 136 -13.61 -45.70 22.33
C GLY A 136 -13.56 -45.79 20.79
N GLU A 137 -12.39 -45.97 20.16
CA GLU A 137 -12.24 -46.05 18.69
C GLU A 137 -11.88 -47.47 18.19
N PRO A 138 -12.84 -48.41 18.06
CA PRO A 138 -12.55 -49.81 17.75
C PRO A 138 -12.03 -50.06 16.31
N HIS A 139 -12.26 -49.12 15.39
CA HIS A 139 -11.91 -49.25 13.96
C HIS A 139 -10.61 -48.51 13.58
N HIS A 140 -9.97 -47.79 14.51
CA HIS A 140 -8.70 -47.12 14.23
C HIS A 140 -7.58 -48.17 14.09
N PRO A 141 -6.63 -48.05 13.13
CA PRO A 141 -5.56 -49.05 12.91
C PRO A 141 -4.52 -49.13 14.04
N GLY A 142 -4.58 -48.21 15.00
CA GLY A 142 -3.63 -48.07 16.10
C GLY A 142 -2.30 -47.46 15.64
N ILE A 143 -1.63 -46.73 16.54
CA ILE A 143 -0.38 -46.01 16.25
C ILE A 143 0.79 -46.81 16.79
N LYS A 144 1.75 -47.14 15.92
CA LYS A 144 2.98 -47.84 16.31
C LYS A 144 3.96 -46.84 16.93
N ILE A 145 4.48 -47.13 18.11
CA ILE A 145 5.40 -46.27 18.88
C ILE A 145 6.60 -47.10 19.34
N SER A 146 7.80 -46.65 19.00
CA SER A 146 9.04 -47.25 19.49
C SER A 146 9.51 -46.53 20.75
N ILE A 147 9.72 -47.27 21.83
CA ILE A 147 10.14 -46.76 23.12
C ILE A 147 11.59 -47.16 23.35
N ASN A 148 12.47 -46.16 23.49
CA ASN A 148 13.85 -46.37 23.90
C ASN A 148 13.94 -46.28 25.43
N GLU A 149 14.22 -47.40 26.09
CA GLU A 149 14.31 -47.49 27.57
C GLU A 149 15.42 -46.61 28.17
N LEU A 150 16.38 -46.15 27.35
CA LEU A 150 17.44 -45.23 27.78
C LEU A 150 17.00 -43.76 27.82
N GLU A 151 16.02 -43.38 26.99
CA GLU A 151 15.51 -42.00 26.86
C GLU A 151 14.37 -41.72 27.83
N ILE A 152 13.47 -42.70 28.03
CA ILE A 152 12.27 -42.52 28.85
C ILE A 152 12.44 -43.27 30.17
N LYS A 153 12.93 -42.57 31.21
CA LYS A 153 13.30 -43.16 32.51
C LYS A 153 12.17 -43.21 33.56
N SER A 154 11.04 -42.53 33.34
CA SER A 154 9.92 -42.50 34.29
C SER A 154 8.56 -42.66 33.60
N TRP A 155 7.57 -43.19 34.33
CA TRP A 155 6.20 -43.37 33.82
C TRP A 155 5.55 -42.03 33.45
N GLU A 156 5.83 -40.97 34.19
CA GLU A 156 5.37 -39.61 33.88
C GLU A 156 6.02 -39.07 32.59
N ALA A 157 7.31 -39.31 32.39
CA ALA A 157 7.98 -38.95 31.13
C ALA A 157 7.39 -39.72 29.95
N PHE A 158 6.98 -40.97 30.16
CA PHE A 158 6.29 -41.76 29.14
C PHE A 158 4.90 -41.21 28.80
N LEU A 159 4.09 -40.83 29.80
CA LEU A 159 2.78 -40.21 29.57
C LEU A 159 2.92 -38.84 28.88
N ASN A 160 3.91 -38.03 29.25
CA ASN A 160 4.20 -36.77 28.58
C ASN A 160 4.64 -36.98 27.12
N TYR A 161 5.48 -37.98 26.87
CA TYR A 161 5.87 -38.37 25.52
C TYR A 161 4.65 -38.80 24.67
N LEU A 162 3.72 -39.58 25.22
CA LEU A 162 2.47 -39.94 24.54
C LEU A 162 1.58 -38.73 24.27
N ASN A 163 1.50 -37.77 25.21
CA ASN A 163 0.73 -36.54 25.03
C ASN A 163 1.32 -35.60 23.97
N GLN A 164 2.63 -35.68 23.71
CA GLN A 164 3.30 -34.91 22.65
C GLN A 164 3.14 -35.57 21.26
N GLN A 165 2.66 -36.82 21.18
CA GLN A 165 2.39 -37.46 19.88
C GLN A 165 1.12 -36.86 19.26
N ALA A 166 1.29 -36.04 18.22
CA ALA A 166 0.18 -35.38 17.51
C ALA A 166 -0.92 -36.34 17.02
N LYS A 167 -0.60 -37.63 16.84
CA LYS A 167 -1.54 -38.67 16.42
C LYS A 167 -2.34 -39.29 17.58
N LEU A 168 -2.03 -39.02 18.85
CA LEU A 168 -2.68 -39.66 20.02
C LEU A 168 -3.58 -38.74 20.87
N VAL A 169 -3.91 -37.55 20.39
CA VAL A 169 -4.76 -36.59 21.13
C VAL A 169 -6.13 -37.19 21.46
N LEU A 170 -6.51 -37.15 22.73
CA LEU A 170 -7.80 -37.64 23.24
C LEU A 170 -8.79 -36.47 23.42
N PRO A 171 -10.06 -36.59 22.98
CA PRO A 171 -11.08 -35.55 23.16
C PRO A 171 -11.40 -35.25 24.63
N THR A 172 -11.19 -36.23 25.52
CA THR A 172 -11.50 -36.16 26.95
C THR A 172 -10.40 -35.51 27.81
N GLY A 173 -9.40 -34.87 27.19
CA GLY A 173 -8.24 -34.28 27.86
C GLY A 173 -6.97 -35.16 27.81
N ALA A 174 -5.91 -34.73 28.48
CA ALA A 174 -4.59 -35.38 28.42
C ALA A 174 -4.65 -36.88 28.78
N ILE A 175 -3.80 -37.68 28.15
CA ILE A 175 -3.60 -39.09 28.46
C ILE A 175 -3.05 -39.19 29.88
N LYS A 176 -3.84 -39.82 30.76
CA LYS A 176 -3.49 -40.06 32.17
C LYS A 176 -3.29 -41.54 32.46
N HIS A 177 -3.96 -42.41 31.71
CA HIS A 177 -4.00 -43.85 31.94
C HIS A 177 -3.70 -44.62 30.65
N VAL A 178 -2.97 -45.72 30.79
CA VAL A 178 -2.70 -46.69 29.72
C VAL A 178 -3.25 -48.04 30.17
N TYR A 179 -4.08 -48.67 29.36
CA TYR A 179 -4.70 -49.96 29.66
C TYR A 179 -4.24 -51.03 28.67
N GLY A 180 -4.13 -52.27 29.12
CA GLY A 180 -4.11 -53.42 28.23
C GLY A 180 -5.48 -53.63 27.58
N LEU A 181 -5.52 -54.37 26.45
CA LEU A 181 -6.79 -54.73 25.79
C LEU A 181 -7.76 -55.53 26.69
N ASN A 182 -7.23 -56.14 27.76
CA ASN A 182 -7.99 -56.84 28.78
C ASN A 182 -8.60 -55.90 29.84
N GLY A 183 -8.35 -54.59 29.76
CA GLY A 183 -8.89 -53.56 30.66
C GLY A 183 -8.07 -53.32 31.93
N TYR A 184 -6.90 -53.95 32.08
CA TYR A 184 -6.02 -53.73 33.22
C TYR A 184 -5.14 -52.50 32.99
N GLU A 185 -5.09 -51.61 33.98
CA GLU A 185 -4.25 -50.41 33.92
C GLU A 185 -2.76 -50.75 34.11
N ILE A 186 -1.94 -50.18 33.24
CA ILE A 186 -0.49 -50.25 33.28
C ILE A 186 0.02 -48.96 33.91
N ARG A 187 0.95 -49.10 34.87
CA ARG A 187 1.49 -47.96 35.63
C ARG A 187 3.02 -47.89 35.63
N SER A 188 3.69 -48.73 34.83
CA SER A 188 5.16 -48.80 34.78
C SER A 188 5.64 -49.28 33.42
N ILE A 189 6.72 -48.67 32.91
CA ILE A 189 7.30 -48.97 31.59
C ILE A 189 7.74 -50.43 31.50
N ALA A 190 8.27 -51.01 32.58
CA ALA A 190 8.70 -52.42 32.65
C ALA A 190 7.58 -53.45 32.42
N LYS A 191 6.30 -53.03 32.44
CA LYS A 191 5.14 -53.90 32.14
C LYS A 191 4.69 -53.81 30.67
N LEU A 192 5.28 -52.91 29.88
CA LEU A 192 5.04 -52.84 28.44
C LEU A 192 5.82 -53.96 27.75
N GLN A 193 5.13 -54.70 26.89
CA GLN A 193 5.67 -55.81 26.14
C GLN A 193 5.88 -55.40 24.69
N ASN A 194 6.99 -55.84 24.10
CA ASN A 194 7.28 -55.55 22.71
C ASN A 194 6.23 -56.19 21.79
N ARG A 195 5.83 -55.45 20.76
CA ARG A 195 4.82 -55.79 19.75
C ARG A 195 3.44 -56.12 20.33
N GLN A 196 3.06 -55.46 21.41
CA GLN A 196 1.71 -55.56 22.02
C GLN A 196 0.87 -54.30 21.81
N ALA A 197 -0.44 -54.46 21.95
CA ALA A 197 -1.44 -53.43 21.76
C ALA A 197 -1.99 -52.89 23.10
N TYR A 198 -2.11 -51.57 23.22
CA TYR A 198 -2.55 -50.86 24.43
C TYR A 198 -3.57 -49.77 24.09
N VAL A 199 -4.36 -49.35 25.08
CA VAL A 199 -5.40 -48.32 24.95
C VAL A 199 -5.08 -47.15 25.87
N VAL A 200 -5.05 -45.92 25.33
CA VAL A 200 -4.84 -44.69 26.12
C VAL A 200 -6.16 -44.00 26.45
N ALA A 201 -6.30 -43.52 27.69
CA ALA A 201 -7.48 -42.80 28.15
C ALA A 201 -7.13 -41.64 29.08
N SER A 202 -8.00 -40.62 29.12
CA SER A 202 -7.99 -39.56 30.14
C SER A 202 -8.71 -40.01 31.43
N GLY A 203 -9.64 -40.97 31.33
CA GLY A 203 -10.48 -41.46 32.43
C GLY A 203 -10.78 -42.96 32.35
N ILE A 204 -12.07 -43.33 32.43
CA ILE A 204 -12.52 -44.73 32.53
C ILE A 204 -12.33 -45.48 31.20
N PHE A 205 -11.79 -46.70 31.26
CA PHE A 205 -11.62 -47.60 30.12
C PHE A 205 -12.96 -48.12 29.58
N ILE A 206 -13.19 -47.98 28.27
CA ILE A 206 -14.38 -48.52 27.58
C ILE A 206 -13.99 -49.85 26.92
N LYS A 207 -14.57 -50.95 27.40
CA LYS A 207 -14.26 -52.30 26.89
C LYS A 207 -14.88 -52.51 25.51
N THR A 208 -14.08 -52.35 24.46
CA THR A 208 -14.47 -52.57 23.05
C THR A 208 -13.52 -53.53 22.34
N LYS A 209 -13.97 -54.14 21.23
CA LYS A 209 -13.14 -55.01 20.39
C LYS A 209 -12.42 -54.16 19.34
N PHE A 210 -11.11 -53.97 19.50
CA PHE A 210 -10.27 -53.25 18.54
C PHE A 210 -9.88 -54.14 17.36
N GLN A 211 -10.33 -53.80 16.16
CA GLN A 211 -10.23 -54.68 14.98
C GLN A 211 -8.78 -54.91 14.53
N HIS A 212 -7.92 -53.89 14.66
CA HIS A 212 -6.53 -53.91 14.21
C HIS A 212 -5.52 -54.29 15.32
N ALA A 213 -6.01 -54.77 16.47
CA ALA A 213 -5.17 -55.16 17.60
C ALA A 213 -4.12 -56.23 17.22
N ASN A 214 -4.50 -57.16 16.34
CA ASN A 214 -3.69 -58.33 15.98
C ASN A 214 -2.92 -58.18 14.66
N ASP A 215 -2.97 -57.01 14.02
CA ASP A 215 -2.30 -56.81 12.72
C ASP A 215 -0.77 -56.93 12.85
N PRO A 216 -0.06 -57.54 11.89
CA PRO A 216 1.39 -57.72 11.98
C PRO A 216 2.14 -56.39 12.06
N PHE A 217 3.18 -56.34 12.91
CA PHE A 217 4.13 -55.23 12.97
C PHE A 217 5.15 -55.37 11.82
N THR A 218 4.73 -55.02 10.60
CA THR A 218 5.61 -54.94 9.43
C THR A 218 6.58 -53.76 9.57
N GLU A 219 7.86 -53.99 9.26
CA GLU A 219 8.91 -52.96 9.08
C GLU A 219 8.77 -52.36 7.67
N ASP A 220 8.76 -51.04 7.56
CA ASP A 220 8.78 -50.36 6.27
C ASP A 220 10.16 -50.59 5.62
N SER A 221 10.16 -51.20 4.44
CA SER A 221 11.35 -51.60 3.69
C SER A 221 12.27 -50.42 3.37
N GLU A 222 13.58 -50.60 3.61
CA GLU A 222 14.68 -49.69 3.24
C GLU A 222 14.67 -49.31 1.73
N PRO A 223 15.17 -48.11 1.36
CA PRO A 223 15.29 -47.69 -0.03
C PRO A 223 16.41 -48.48 -0.75
N PRO A 224 16.24 -48.89 -2.02
CA PRO A 224 17.24 -49.69 -2.70
C PRO A 224 18.47 -48.85 -3.09
N THR A 225 19.64 -49.35 -2.70
CA THR A 225 20.97 -48.88 -3.07
C THR A 225 21.25 -49.06 -4.57
N ALA A 226 22.01 -48.13 -5.16
CA ALA A 226 22.35 -48.07 -6.58
C ALA A 226 23.01 -49.34 -7.14
N GLY A 227 22.48 -49.84 -8.28
CA GLY A 227 23.07 -50.92 -9.08
C GLY A 227 22.65 -50.83 -10.56
N GLN A 228 23.61 -51.01 -11.46
CA GLN A 228 23.59 -50.82 -12.92
C GLN A 228 22.57 -51.68 -13.71
N PRO A 229 22.22 -51.32 -14.97
CA PRO A 229 21.08 -51.87 -15.68
C PRO A 229 21.40 -53.22 -16.31
N LYS A 230 20.45 -54.16 -16.25
CA LYS A 230 20.45 -55.36 -17.09
C LYS A 230 19.23 -55.34 -18.01
N ASN A 231 19.52 -55.35 -19.31
CA ASN A 231 18.58 -55.57 -20.40
C ASN A 231 17.89 -56.92 -20.24
N GLY A 232 16.55 -56.92 -20.33
CA GLY A 232 15.74 -58.12 -20.37
C GLY A 232 14.28 -57.77 -20.61
N HIS A 233 13.85 -57.90 -21.86
CA HIS A 233 12.44 -57.82 -22.24
C HIS A 233 11.64 -58.93 -21.54
N PHE A 234 10.66 -58.57 -20.71
CA PHE A 234 9.49 -59.42 -20.46
C PHE A 234 8.21 -58.59 -20.30
N ARG A 235 7.17 -59.10 -20.95
CA ARG A 235 5.79 -58.59 -21.08
C ARG A 235 5.15 -58.24 -19.74
N ILE A 236 4.31 -57.19 -19.74
CA ILE A 236 3.37 -56.84 -18.67
C ILE A 236 2.01 -57.53 -18.96
N PRO A 237 1.55 -58.51 -18.15
CA PRO A 237 0.14 -58.79 -17.99
C PRO A 237 -0.46 -57.76 -17.01
N GLY A 238 -1.67 -57.28 -17.32
CA GLY A 238 -2.29 -56.09 -16.75
C GLY A 238 -2.12 -55.88 -15.24
N THR A 239 -1.54 -54.74 -14.88
CA THR A 239 -1.45 -54.27 -13.50
C THR A 239 -2.64 -53.39 -13.16
N LYS A 240 -3.32 -53.76 -12.08
CA LYS A 240 -4.31 -52.97 -11.37
C LYS A 240 -3.75 -51.57 -11.09
N ARG A 241 -4.52 -50.57 -11.50
CA ARG A 241 -4.32 -49.14 -11.27
C ARG A 241 -4.11 -48.89 -9.77
N TRP A 242 -2.89 -48.63 -9.35
CA TRP A 242 -2.63 -47.96 -8.07
C TRP A 242 -3.03 -46.49 -8.26
N ARG A 243 -4.18 -46.10 -7.71
CA ARG A 243 -4.53 -44.69 -7.55
C ARG A 243 -3.76 -44.15 -6.34
N SER A 244 -2.98 -43.11 -6.55
CA SER A 244 -2.53 -42.21 -5.48
C SER A 244 -3.75 -41.64 -4.74
N PRO A 245 -3.67 -41.39 -3.42
CA PRO A 245 -4.78 -40.80 -2.67
C PRO A 245 -4.93 -39.33 -3.12
N PRO A 246 -6.17 -38.80 -3.30
CA PRO A 246 -6.37 -37.39 -3.62
C PRO A 246 -6.02 -36.54 -2.39
N SER A 247 -5.25 -35.47 -2.61
CA SER A 247 -4.68 -34.57 -1.60
C SER A 247 -5.41 -33.21 -1.55
N ASN A 248 -6.75 -33.23 -1.57
CA ASN A 248 -7.61 -32.11 -1.23
C ASN A 248 -8.56 -32.60 -0.13
N GLY A 249 -8.94 -31.76 0.84
CA GLY A 249 -10.00 -32.10 1.81
C GLY A 249 -11.25 -32.59 1.08
N ASP A 250 -11.97 -33.56 1.66
CA ASP A 250 -13.14 -34.15 1.00
C ASP A 250 -14.29 -33.13 1.00
N GLN A 251 -14.56 -32.48 -0.13
CA GLN A 251 -15.71 -31.60 -0.30
C GLN A 251 -16.97 -32.45 -0.51
N ILE A 252 -18.04 -32.15 0.22
CA ILE A 252 -19.35 -32.81 0.08
C ILE A 252 -20.43 -31.80 -0.27
N PHE A 253 -21.43 -32.25 -1.02
CA PHE A 253 -22.63 -31.50 -1.37
C PHE A 253 -23.80 -31.99 -0.54
N ILE A 254 -24.50 -31.08 0.13
CA ILE A 254 -25.62 -31.37 1.02
C ILE A 254 -26.88 -30.71 0.47
N LEU A 255 -27.93 -31.51 0.25
CA LEU A 255 -29.25 -31.07 -0.20
C LEU A 255 -30.26 -31.12 0.96
N PRO A 256 -31.00 -30.04 1.25
CA PRO A 256 -32.09 -30.11 2.22
C PRO A 256 -33.28 -30.92 1.67
N TYR A 257 -33.85 -31.82 2.47
CA TYR A 257 -34.94 -32.71 2.04
C TYR A 257 -36.20 -31.96 1.59
N SER A 258 -36.52 -30.83 2.23
CA SER A 258 -37.63 -29.94 1.83
C SER A 258 -37.43 -29.23 0.49
N ARG A 259 -36.18 -29.07 0.01
CA ARG A 259 -35.85 -28.33 -1.22
C ARG A 259 -34.70 -28.98 -2.00
N LEU A 260 -34.98 -30.13 -2.59
CA LEU A 260 -34.04 -30.99 -3.32
C LEU A 260 -33.44 -30.38 -4.60
N ASN A 261 -33.90 -29.20 -5.02
CA ASN A 261 -33.36 -28.45 -6.16
C ASN A 261 -32.21 -27.49 -5.79
N LEU A 262 -31.88 -27.40 -4.50
CA LEU A 262 -30.81 -26.57 -3.96
C LEU A 262 -29.78 -27.46 -3.27
N TYR A 263 -28.52 -27.02 -3.25
CA TYR A 263 -27.45 -27.72 -2.55
C TYR A 263 -26.43 -26.70 -2.04
N GLU A 264 -25.81 -27.03 -0.92
CA GLU A 264 -24.65 -26.31 -0.39
C GLU A 264 -23.44 -27.24 -0.36
N SER A 265 -22.23 -26.69 -0.41
CA SER A 265 -21.01 -27.48 -0.33
C SER A 265 -20.22 -27.16 0.92
N ILE A 266 -19.79 -28.18 1.66
CA ILE A 266 -18.95 -28.04 2.85
C ILE A 266 -17.68 -28.87 2.70
N LEU A 267 -16.56 -28.30 3.14
CA LEU A 267 -15.27 -28.98 3.13
C LEU A 267 -15.09 -29.74 4.44
N LEU A 268 -15.02 -31.07 4.38
CA LEU A 268 -14.79 -31.87 5.58
C LEU A 268 -13.33 -31.82 6.00
N ASN A 269 -13.08 -31.26 7.18
CA ASN A 269 -11.77 -31.34 7.81
C ASN A 269 -11.60 -32.74 8.44
N ARG A 270 -10.66 -33.54 7.93
CA ARG A 270 -10.38 -34.87 8.49
C ARG A 270 -9.77 -34.84 9.90
N ASN A 271 -9.40 -33.66 10.38
CA ASN A 271 -8.86 -33.43 11.72
C ASN A 271 -9.88 -32.74 12.66
N THR A 272 -11.18 -32.77 12.36
CA THR A 272 -12.20 -32.19 13.26
C THR A 272 -12.15 -32.83 14.65
N THR A 273 -12.27 -32.00 15.68
CA THR A 273 -12.35 -32.41 17.09
C THR A 273 -13.79 -32.58 17.58
N THR A 274 -14.78 -32.24 16.74
CA THR A 274 -16.22 -32.32 17.01
C THR A 274 -16.77 -33.73 16.76
N THR A 275 -17.85 -34.11 17.45
CA THR A 275 -18.53 -35.39 17.17
C THR A 275 -19.41 -35.28 15.91
N TYR A 276 -19.76 -36.41 15.29
CA TYR A 276 -20.58 -36.43 14.08
C TYR A 276 -21.94 -35.72 14.27
N ASP A 277 -22.58 -35.97 15.41
CA ASP A 277 -23.89 -35.38 15.73
C ASP A 277 -23.78 -33.87 16.01
N GLN A 278 -22.71 -33.43 16.70
CA GLN A 278 -22.46 -32.00 16.91
C GLN A 278 -22.17 -31.28 15.59
N TRP A 279 -21.41 -31.91 14.70
CA TRP A 279 -21.12 -31.36 13.38
C TRP A 279 -22.38 -31.20 12.52
N LEU A 280 -23.32 -32.15 12.55
CA LEU A 280 -24.62 -32.02 11.88
C LEU A 280 -25.44 -30.86 12.46
N ILE A 281 -25.50 -30.74 13.78
CA ILE A 281 -26.34 -29.74 14.46
C ILE A 281 -25.75 -28.34 14.33
N GLU A 282 -24.43 -28.17 14.42
CA GLU A 282 -23.81 -26.84 14.43
C GLU A 282 -23.42 -26.42 13.01
N GLU A 283 -22.63 -27.21 12.30
CA GLU A 283 -22.09 -26.78 11.00
C GLU A 283 -23.07 -27.00 9.84
N VAL A 284 -23.77 -28.13 9.80
CA VAL A 284 -24.69 -28.43 8.68
C VAL A 284 -26.01 -27.66 8.82
N THR A 285 -26.51 -27.45 10.04
CA THR A 285 -27.70 -26.63 10.28
C THR A 285 -27.43 -25.16 9.99
N ASP A 286 -26.29 -24.61 10.41
CA ASP A 286 -25.93 -23.21 10.07
C ASP A 286 -25.81 -23.02 8.56
N LEU A 287 -25.21 -23.99 7.86
CA LEU A 287 -25.07 -23.98 6.40
C LEU A 287 -26.43 -23.95 5.67
N LEU A 288 -27.42 -24.68 6.19
CA LEU A 288 -28.73 -24.83 5.54
C LEU A 288 -29.85 -23.99 6.18
N SER A 289 -29.52 -23.17 7.18
CA SER A 289 -30.42 -22.32 7.95
C SER A 289 -31.36 -21.46 7.10
N GLN A 290 -30.86 -20.92 5.98
CA GLN A 290 -31.62 -20.12 5.02
C GLN A 290 -32.73 -20.90 4.29
N TYR A 291 -32.60 -22.23 4.22
CA TYR A 291 -33.51 -23.11 3.49
C TYR A 291 -34.45 -23.89 4.42
N THR A 292 -33.96 -24.27 5.60
CA THR A 292 -34.71 -25.03 6.61
C THR A 292 -35.39 -24.15 7.66
N GLY A 293 -35.26 -22.82 7.59
CA GLY A 293 -35.92 -21.92 8.53
C GLY A 293 -35.37 -21.99 9.95
N ASN A 294 -34.09 -22.35 10.10
CA ASN A 294 -33.38 -22.67 11.35
C ASN A 294 -33.80 -24.00 12.04
N ASP A 295 -34.53 -24.87 11.36
CA ASP A 295 -34.80 -26.21 11.89
C ASP A 295 -33.53 -27.06 11.94
N ILE A 296 -33.33 -27.76 13.06
CA ILE A 296 -32.12 -28.53 13.35
C ILE A 296 -32.06 -29.78 12.46
N ILE A 297 -30.93 -29.94 11.79
CA ILE A 297 -30.64 -31.11 10.96
C ILE A 297 -30.10 -32.22 11.86
N THR A 298 -30.80 -33.35 11.87
CA THR A 298 -30.45 -34.49 12.73
C THR A 298 -30.00 -35.71 11.95
N HIS A 299 -30.34 -35.83 10.66
CA HIS A 299 -30.02 -37.02 9.85
C HIS A 299 -29.45 -36.68 8.48
N LEU A 300 -28.58 -37.56 7.97
CA LEU A 300 -27.94 -37.43 6.67
C LEU A 300 -28.03 -38.74 5.87
N TYR A 301 -28.44 -38.67 4.61
CA TYR A 301 -28.53 -39.81 3.70
C TYR A 301 -27.57 -39.66 2.52
N ALA A 302 -26.73 -40.65 2.27
CA ALA A 302 -25.87 -40.69 1.10
C ALA A 302 -26.61 -41.18 -0.14
N ILE A 303 -26.38 -40.53 -1.28
CA ILE A 303 -27.02 -40.87 -2.56
C ILE A 303 -26.10 -41.78 -3.37
N THR A 304 -26.22 -43.10 -3.20
CA THR A 304 -25.47 -44.06 -4.03
C THR A 304 -26.19 -44.37 -5.34
N LYS A 305 -25.55 -45.07 -6.27
CA LYS A 305 -26.16 -45.42 -7.57
C LYS A 305 -27.40 -46.32 -7.46
N THR A 306 -27.56 -47.06 -6.36
CA THR A 306 -28.57 -48.12 -6.26
C THR A 306 -29.53 -47.94 -5.09
N VAL A 307 -29.10 -47.30 -3.99
CA VAL A 307 -29.89 -47.13 -2.76
C VAL A 307 -29.51 -45.85 -2.02
N PHE A 308 -30.42 -45.29 -1.23
CA PHE A 308 -30.10 -44.28 -0.23
C PHE A 308 -29.68 -44.95 1.07
N THR A 309 -28.58 -44.49 1.68
CA THR A 309 -28.06 -45.07 2.93
C THR A 309 -27.86 -44.00 3.98
N GLU A 310 -28.40 -44.23 5.18
CA GLU A 310 -28.25 -43.33 6.33
C GLU A 310 -26.80 -43.32 6.82
N VAL A 311 -26.24 -42.12 6.98
CA VAL A 311 -24.90 -41.91 7.49
C VAL A 311 -25.00 -41.66 8.99
N THR A 312 -24.31 -42.50 9.78
CA THR A 312 -24.42 -42.50 11.25
C THR A 312 -23.11 -42.16 11.97
N SER A 313 -22.02 -41.93 11.22
CA SER A 313 -20.73 -41.54 11.80
C SER A 313 -19.80 -40.93 10.75
N PHE A 314 -18.80 -40.16 11.21
CA PHE A 314 -17.73 -39.66 10.34
C PHE A 314 -16.98 -40.77 9.61
N SER A 315 -16.71 -41.90 10.28
CA SER A 315 -16.04 -43.04 9.62
C SER A 315 -16.89 -43.64 8.50
N TYR A 316 -18.21 -43.68 8.68
CA TYR A 316 -19.12 -44.10 7.61
C TYR A 316 -19.18 -43.05 6.50
N LEU A 317 -19.28 -41.76 6.84
CA LEU A 317 -19.23 -40.63 5.90
C LEU A 317 -17.98 -40.67 5.01
N PHE A 318 -16.79 -40.78 5.60
CA PHE A 318 -15.51 -40.86 4.87
C PHE A 318 -15.35 -42.13 4.02
N ASN A 319 -16.01 -43.22 4.40
CA ASN A 319 -16.04 -44.42 3.55
C ASN A 319 -17.01 -44.27 2.38
N THR A 320 -18.16 -43.65 2.60
CA THR A 320 -19.17 -43.39 1.56
C THR A 320 -18.69 -42.31 0.58
N LEU A 321 -17.86 -41.38 1.03
CA LEU A 321 -17.13 -40.41 0.19
C LEU A 321 -16.27 -41.04 -0.92
N LYS A 322 -15.84 -42.29 -0.75
CA LYS A 322 -15.13 -43.03 -1.81
C LYS A 322 -16.07 -43.41 -2.98
N VAL A 323 -17.37 -43.36 -2.74
CA VAL A 323 -18.43 -43.79 -3.66
C VAL A 323 -19.25 -42.60 -4.17
N THR A 324 -19.57 -41.63 -3.31
CA THR A 324 -20.46 -40.49 -3.59
C THR A 324 -20.04 -39.26 -2.80
N ASP A 325 -20.14 -38.09 -3.41
CA ASP A 325 -19.87 -36.77 -2.79
C ASP A 325 -21.16 -36.01 -2.43
N THR A 326 -22.34 -36.60 -2.66
CA THR A 326 -23.63 -35.94 -2.53
C THR A 326 -24.52 -36.61 -1.47
N PHE A 327 -25.10 -35.80 -0.57
CA PHE A 327 -25.86 -36.21 0.61
C PHE A 327 -27.15 -35.40 0.77
N ILE A 328 -28.18 -36.00 1.37
CA ILE A 328 -29.46 -35.36 1.70
C ILE A 328 -29.54 -35.16 3.21
N ALA A 329 -29.75 -33.93 3.66
CA ALA A 329 -29.97 -33.59 5.05
C ALA A 329 -31.46 -33.52 5.38
N CYS A 330 -31.86 -34.10 6.51
CA CYS A 330 -33.24 -34.13 6.98
C CYS A 330 -33.33 -33.61 8.42
N THR A 331 -34.41 -32.89 8.72
CA THR A 331 -34.77 -32.57 10.11
C THR A 331 -35.43 -33.75 10.80
N GLU A 332 -35.60 -33.69 12.12
CA GLU A 332 -36.23 -34.77 12.89
C GLU A 332 -37.70 -34.99 12.50
N GLU A 333 -38.41 -33.91 12.13
CA GLU A 333 -39.81 -33.99 11.66
C GLU A 333 -39.91 -34.65 10.28
N GLU A 334 -38.94 -34.38 9.40
CA GLU A 334 -38.87 -34.95 8.06
C GLU A 334 -38.39 -36.41 8.06
N TYR A 335 -37.63 -36.82 9.08
CA TYR A 335 -36.95 -38.12 9.16
C TYR A 335 -37.90 -39.31 8.95
N GLN A 336 -39.06 -39.31 9.61
CA GLN A 336 -40.00 -40.43 9.52
C GLN A 336 -40.60 -40.60 8.12
N HIS A 337 -40.77 -39.49 7.39
CA HIS A 337 -41.22 -39.50 6.01
C HIS A 337 -40.09 -39.88 5.06
N ALA A 338 -38.93 -39.23 5.20
CA ALA A 338 -37.73 -39.49 4.39
C ALA A 338 -37.29 -40.97 4.49
N LYS A 339 -37.26 -41.55 5.69
CA LYS A 339 -36.87 -42.94 5.92
C LYS A 339 -37.76 -43.96 5.21
N ARG A 340 -39.08 -43.69 5.11
CA ARG A 340 -40.01 -44.57 4.38
C ARG A 340 -39.95 -44.36 2.87
N TYR A 341 -39.84 -43.10 2.45
CA TYR A 341 -39.83 -42.71 1.05
C TYR A 341 -38.51 -43.10 0.35
N LEU A 342 -37.37 -42.78 0.94
CA LEU A 342 -36.04 -43.09 0.40
C LEU A 342 -35.71 -44.60 0.46
N ALA A 343 -36.35 -45.37 1.34
CA ALA A 343 -36.19 -46.82 1.39
C ALA A 343 -36.91 -47.56 0.24
N THR A 344 -37.90 -46.93 -0.39
CA THR A 344 -38.72 -47.53 -1.46
C THR A 344 -38.35 -47.00 -2.85
N MET A 345 -37.70 -45.84 -2.94
CA MET A 345 -37.28 -45.22 -4.19
C MET A 345 -35.88 -45.61 -4.65
N LYS A 346 -35.71 -45.73 -5.97
CA LYS A 346 -34.38 -45.74 -6.59
C LYS A 346 -33.89 -44.31 -6.82
N PRO A 347 -32.59 -44.03 -6.62
CA PRO A 347 -32.00 -42.71 -6.84
C PRO A 347 -32.25 -42.13 -8.24
N ASP A 348 -32.29 -42.98 -9.27
CA ASP A 348 -32.59 -42.55 -10.65
C ASP A 348 -34.04 -42.05 -10.84
N ASP A 349 -35.00 -42.64 -10.11
CA ASP A 349 -36.42 -42.26 -10.17
C ASP A 349 -36.72 -41.05 -9.26
N PHE A 350 -35.95 -40.88 -8.18
CA PHE A 350 -36.06 -39.78 -7.23
C PHE A 350 -35.86 -38.42 -7.91
N PHE A 351 -34.86 -38.29 -8.79
CA PHE A 351 -34.61 -37.04 -9.53
C PHE A 351 -35.55 -36.84 -10.74
N ALA A 352 -36.24 -37.89 -11.20
CA ALA A 352 -37.18 -37.81 -12.31
C ALA A 352 -38.58 -37.30 -11.90
N ASN A 353 -39.00 -37.56 -10.65
CA ASN A 353 -40.30 -37.15 -10.12
C ASN A 353 -40.29 -35.79 -9.41
N SER A 354 -39.14 -35.34 -8.90
CA SER A 354 -38.92 -33.93 -8.64
C SER A 354 -38.87 -33.20 -9.98
N SER A 355 -39.41 -32.00 -10.11
CA SER A 355 -39.35 -31.16 -11.33
C SER A 355 -37.94 -30.66 -11.67
N LEU A 356 -36.97 -31.57 -11.68
CA LEU A 356 -35.55 -31.45 -11.94
C LEU A 356 -35.25 -32.13 -13.27
N THR A 357 -35.46 -31.43 -14.39
CA THR A 357 -34.87 -31.81 -15.67
C THR A 357 -33.37 -31.52 -15.65
N ARG A 358 -32.59 -32.33 -14.94
CA ARG A 358 -31.13 -32.48 -15.13
C ARG A 358 -30.65 -33.70 -14.34
N LYS A 359 -30.30 -34.77 -15.05
CA LYS A 359 -29.53 -35.88 -14.49
C LYS A 359 -28.22 -35.32 -13.94
N PRO A 360 -27.75 -35.75 -12.74
CA PRO A 360 -26.39 -35.44 -12.32
C PRO A 360 -25.44 -36.12 -13.29
N VAL A 361 -24.71 -35.32 -14.07
CA VAL A 361 -23.65 -35.81 -14.95
C VAL A 361 -22.51 -36.26 -14.04
N MET A 362 -22.47 -37.56 -13.75
CA MET A 362 -21.31 -38.23 -13.15
C MET A 362 -20.15 -38.24 -14.16
N GLY A 363 -19.47 -37.11 -14.24
CA GLY A 363 -18.35 -36.87 -15.15
C GLY A 363 -18.02 -35.39 -15.23
N THR A 364 -17.00 -34.97 -14.46
CA THR A 364 -16.21 -33.73 -14.59
C THR A 364 -16.71 -32.70 -15.61
N GLN A 365 -17.76 -31.95 -15.26
CA GLN A 365 -17.94 -30.59 -15.75
C GLN A 365 -18.15 -29.71 -14.53
N ARG A 366 -17.19 -28.83 -14.28
CA ARG A 366 -17.26 -27.79 -13.24
C ARG A 366 -18.55 -26.99 -13.46
N TYR A 367 -19.39 -26.96 -12.44
CA TYR A 367 -20.52 -26.04 -12.39
C TYR A 367 -19.95 -24.63 -12.26
N ILE A 368 -20.14 -23.79 -13.30
CA ILE A 368 -19.90 -22.35 -13.20
C ILE A 368 -21.15 -21.81 -12.47
N PRO A 369 -21.01 -21.20 -11.27
CA PRO A 369 -22.16 -20.65 -10.56
C PRO A 369 -22.87 -19.62 -11.46
N LYS A 370 -24.21 -19.55 -11.37
CA LYS A 370 -24.98 -18.50 -12.02
C LYS A 370 -24.38 -17.14 -11.61
N GLN A 371 -24.11 -16.29 -12.59
CA GLN A 371 -23.53 -14.96 -12.42
C GLN A 371 -24.35 -14.14 -11.40
N VAL A 372 -23.87 -14.03 -10.16
CA VAL A 372 -24.34 -13.02 -9.21
C VAL A 372 -23.51 -11.76 -9.47
N HIS A 373 -24.17 -10.69 -9.85
CA HIS A 373 -23.51 -9.41 -10.13
C HIS A 373 -23.06 -8.81 -8.79
N ILE A 374 -21.75 -8.73 -8.54
CA ILE A 374 -21.24 -7.98 -7.38
C ILE A 374 -21.17 -6.51 -7.80
N ASP A 375 -22.15 -5.71 -7.39
CA ASP A 375 -22.15 -4.26 -7.54
C ASP A 375 -21.18 -3.64 -6.53
N ALA A 376 -19.89 -3.65 -6.87
CA ALA A 376 -18.85 -2.96 -6.10
C ALA A 376 -18.57 -1.57 -6.68
N LYS A 377 -18.66 -0.53 -5.84
CA LYS A 377 -18.34 0.86 -6.16
C LYS A 377 -16.99 1.28 -5.61
N LEU A 378 -16.16 1.93 -6.42
CA LEU A 378 -14.90 2.55 -6.00
C LEU A 378 -15.14 4.03 -5.63
N ALA A 379 -14.62 4.45 -4.48
CA ALA A 379 -14.68 5.84 -4.02
C ALA A 379 -13.30 6.31 -3.54
N ILE A 380 -12.88 7.51 -3.98
CA ILE A 380 -11.66 8.13 -3.46
C ILE A 380 -11.92 8.62 -2.04
N LYS A 381 -11.05 8.26 -1.10
CA LYS A 381 -11.13 8.70 0.30
C LYS A 381 -10.14 9.78 0.63
N TRP A 382 -8.91 9.66 0.12
CA TRP A 382 -7.85 10.61 0.41
C TRP A 382 -6.82 10.66 -0.72
N ILE A 383 -6.22 11.83 -0.91
CA ILE A 383 -5.06 12.03 -1.78
C ILE A 383 -3.94 12.64 -0.95
N HIS A 384 -2.83 11.91 -0.84
CA HIS A 384 -1.62 12.33 -0.17
C HIS A 384 -0.67 13.01 -1.16
N GLY A 385 -0.28 14.25 -0.86
CA GLY A 385 0.68 15.01 -1.64
C GLY A 385 0.03 16.10 -2.50
N TYR A 386 0.90 16.92 -3.10
CA TYR A 386 0.60 18.06 -3.95
C TYR A 386 1.54 18.02 -5.16
N ASP A 387 1.17 18.60 -6.30
CA ASP A 387 2.02 18.72 -7.49
C ASP A 387 2.27 20.21 -7.79
N GLY A 388 3.32 20.75 -7.18
CA GLY A 388 3.84 22.10 -7.41
C GLY A 388 4.95 22.17 -8.47
N THR A 389 5.29 21.04 -9.10
CA THR A 389 6.36 20.97 -10.12
C THR A 389 5.93 21.58 -11.46
N LYS A 390 4.62 21.61 -11.73
CA LYS A 390 4.07 22.20 -12.95
C LYS A 390 4.16 23.71 -12.86
N ASP A 391 4.71 24.33 -13.91
CA ASP A 391 4.91 25.79 -14.06
C ASP A 391 3.61 26.63 -14.12
N GLN A 392 2.49 26.05 -13.71
CA GLN A 392 1.17 26.68 -13.70
C GLN A 392 1.00 27.36 -12.35
N THR A 393 1.38 28.63 -12.26
CA THR A 393 1.33 29.50 -11.05
C THR A 393 -0.08 29.69 -10.44
N LYS A 394 -1.10 28.99 -10.95
CA LYS A 394 -2.52 29.12 -10.58
C LYS A 394 -3.21 27.76 -10.34
N THR A 395 -2.49 26.73 -9.90
CA THR A 395 -3.10 25.43 -9.55
C THR A 395 -3.52 25.32 -8.09
N LEU A 396 -3.17 26.30 -7.25
CA LEU A 396 -3.56 26.44 -5.85
C LEU A 396 -4.41 27.70 -5.70
N HIS A 397 -5.54 27.60 -5.00
CA HIS A 397 -6.45 28.71 -4.69
C HIS A 397 -7.03 28.57 -3.28
N ALA A 398 -7.37 29.69 -2.65
CA ALA A 398 -8.21 29.70 -1.47
C ALA A 398 -9.68 29.82 -1.89
N LEU A 399 -10.54 28.93 -1.37
CA LEU A 399 -12.00 29.04 -1.53
C LEU A 399 -12.62 29.74 -0.32
N SER A 400 -12.07 29.53 0.86
CA SER A 400 -12.46 30.26 2.06
C SER A 400 -11.23 30.37 2.95
N ASP A 401 -11.37 30.98 4.13
CA ASP A 401 -10.28 31.04 5.11
C ASP A 401 -9.84 29.66 5.61
N HIS A 402 -10.65 28.62 5.39
CA HIS A 402 -10.39 27.27 5.88
C HIS A 402 -10.22 26.24 4.77
N GLU A 403 -10.59 26.57 3.52
CA GLU A 403 -10.57 25.61 2.41
C GLU A 403 -9.58 26.00 1.31
N VAL A 404 -8.70 25.06 1.01
CA VAL A 404 -7.67 25.17 -0.03
C VAL A 404 -8.04 24.27 -1.20
N LEU A 405 -8.07 24.83 -2.40
CA LEU A 405 -8.29 24.13 -3.65
C LEU A 405 -6.95 23.92 -4.35
N TYR A 406 -6.64 22.67 -4.69
CA TYR A 406 -5.50 22.33 -5.54
C TYR A 406 -5.82 21.24 -6.56
N VAL A 407 -4.94 21.05 -7.52
CA VAL A 407 -5.15 20.12 -8.64
C VAL A 407 -4.12 18.99 -8.63
N ILE A 408 -4.59 17.77 -8.86
CA ILE A 408 -3.76 16.57 -9.02
C ILE A 408 -4.28 15.78 -10.22
N GLY A 409 -3.48 15.69 -11.29
CA GLY A 409 -3.90 15.01 -12.52
C GLY A 409 -5.20 15.61 -13.05
N ALA A 410 -6.26 14.79 -13.18
CA ALA A 410 -7.60 15.22 -13.61
C ALA A 410 -8.55 15.57 -12.44
N ILE A 411 -8.05 15.69 -11.21
CA ILE A 411 -8.88 15.85 -10.02
C ILE A 411 -8.61 17.22 -9.39
N CYS A 412 -9.68 17.96 -9.11
CA CYS A 412 -9.64 19.10 -8.20
C CYS A 412 -9.90 18.60 -6.78
N VAL A 413 -9.01 18.94 -5.85
CA VAL A 413 -9.08 18.59 -4.44
C VAL A 413 -9.36 19.85 -3.64
N ILE A 414 -10.44 19.84 -2.88
CA ILE A 414 -10.74 20.84 -1.85
C ILE A 414 -10.34 20.22 -0.52
N TYR A 415 -9.43 20.85 0.19
CA TYR A 415 -8.90 20.39 1.46
C TYR A 415 -9.15 21.42 2.54
N ASP A 416 -9.77 20.98 3.64
CA ASP A 416 -9.87 21.72 4.89
C ASP A 416 -8.80 21.20 5.87
N PRO A 417 -7.74 21.97 6.15
CA PRO A 417 -6.68 21.55 7.08
C PRO A 417 -7.15 21.45 8.53
N ALA A 418 -8.13 22.25 8.94
CA ALA A 418 -8.64 22.27 10.32
C ALA A 418 -9.53 21.05 10.57
N ALA A 419 -10.46 20.76 9.65
CA ALA A 419 -11.32 19.58 9.74
C ALA A 419 -10.63 18.28 9.31
N LYS A 420 -9.48 18.37 8.61
CA LYS A 420 -8.79 17.25 7.95
C LYS A 420 -9.72 16.46 7.03
N GLN A 421 -10.43 17.18 6.17
CA GLN A 421 -11.36 16.59 5.21
C GLN A 421 -11.00 16.99 3.79
N GLN A 422 -11.18 16.06 2.86
CA GLN A 422 -11.00 16.29 1.44
C GLN A 422 -12.30 16.03 0.68
N ARG A 423 -12.56 16.89 -0.30
CA ARG A 423 -13.67 16.78 -1.25
C ARG A 423 -13.10 16.79 -2.67
N PHE A 424 -13.65 15.97 -3.55
CA PHE A 424 -13.06 15.72 -4.87
C PHE A 424 -14.06 16.04 -5.99
N TYR A 425 -13.63 16.85 -6.95
CA TYR A 425 -14.33 17.01 -8.22
C TYR A 425 -13.61 16.20 -9.31
N THR A 426 -14.25 15.12 -9.76
CA THR A 426 -13.66 14.04 -10.59
C THR A 426 -14.29 13.95 -11.99
N LYS A 427 -14.83 15.06 -12.51
CA LYS A 427 -15.54 15.05 -13.81
C LYS A 427 -14.61 15.19 -15.02
N HIS A 428 -13.39 15.71 -14.84
CA HIS A 428 -12.42 15.76 -15.93
C HIS A 428 -11.90 14.36 -16.25
N THR A 429 -11.73 14.08 -17.55
CA THR A 429 -11.15 12.83 -18.04
C THR A 429 -9.66 12.95 -18.33
N ASN A 430 -9.19 14.17 -18.59
CA ASN A 430 -7.81 14.47 -18.91
C ASN A 430 -7.16 15.31 -17.78
N PRO A 431 -5.82 15.35 -17.70
CA PRO A 431 -5.12 16.19 -16.73
C PRO A 431 -5.55 17.66 -16.82
N ILE A 432 -5.86 18.24 -15.67
CA ILE A 432 -6.22 19.65 -15.52
C ILE A 432 -4.96 20.50 -15.64
N THR A 433 -5.06 21.61 -16.38
CA THR A 433 -3.95 22.52 -16.69
C THR A 433 -4.08 23.86 -16.00
N CYS A 434 -5.28 24.26 -15.62
CA CYS A 434 -5.48 25.50 -14.90
C CYS A 434 -6.83 25.48 -14.22
N VAL A 435 -6.88 26.23 -13.12
CA VAL A 435 -8.08 26.41 -12.33
C VAL A 435 -8.12 27.88 -11.88
N THR A 436 -9.32 28.41 -11.68
CA THR A 436 -9.52 29.74 -11.12
C THR A 436 -10.84 29.79 -10.35
N THR A 437 -10.91 30.65 -9.35
CA THR A 437 -12.07 30.83 -8.48
C THR A 437 -12.77 32.14 -8.82
N HIS A 438 -14.10 32.15 -8.76
CA HIS A 438 -14.89 33.37 -8.87
C HIS A 438 -14.81 34.16 -7.56
N GLN A 439 -15.03 35.48 -7.59
CA GLN A 439 -15.00 36.33 -6.38
C GLN A 439 -16.04 35.94 -5.32
N CYS A 440 -17.13 35.29 -5.71
CA CYS A 440 -18.10 34.74 -4.74
C CYS A 440 -17.59 33.48 -4.03
N HIS A 441 -16.39 33.00 -4.38
CA HIS A 441 -15.69 31.80 -3.91
C HIS A 441 -16.45 30.46 -3.95
N THR A 442 -17.70 30.45 -4.40
CA THR A 442 -18.50 29.24 -4.61
C THR A 442 -18.36 28.65 -6.00
N LEU A 443 -18.02 29.45 -7.00
CA LEU A 443 -17.86 29.00 -8.39
C LEU A 443 -16.39 28.82 -8.73
N VAL A 444 -16.09 27.70 -9.38
CA VAL A 444 -14.75 27.33 -9.81
C VAL A 444 -14.78 27.00 -11.30
N ALA A 445 -13.78 27.46 -12.03
CA ALA A 445 -13.54 27.07 -13.42
C ALA A 445 -12.26 26.24 -13.49
N SER A 446 -12.34 25.07 -14.12
CA SER A 446 -11.20 24.20 -14.38
C SER A 446 -11.18 23.75 -15.84
N ALA A 447 -9.99 23.71 -16.42
CA ALA A 447 -9.77 23.29 -17.79
C ALA A 447 -8.73 22.18 -17.88
N ASP A 448 -8.90 21.27 -18.85
CA ASP A 448 -8.00 20.15 -19.05
C ASP A 448 -7.15 20.23 -20.33
N THR A 449 -6.26 19.25 -20.49
CA THR A 449 -5.62 18.99 -21.78
C THR A 449 -6.62 18.29 -22.70
N GLY A 450 -6.67 18.65 -23.98
CA GLY A 450 -7.39 17.86 -24.99
C GLY A 450 -6.83 16.44 -25.13
N ALA A 451 -7.59 15.51 -25.72
CA ALA A 451 -7.18 14.12 -25.83
C ALA A 451 -5.92 13.94 -26.73
N PRO A 452 -4.88 13.20 -26.30
CA PRO A 452 -3.62 13.08 -27.05
C PRO A 452 -3.74 12.42 -28.43
N LYS A 453 -4.65 11.43 -28.57
CA LYS A 453 -4.77 10.58 -29.77
C LYS A 453 -5.63 11.19 -30.87
N ASP A 454 -6.58 12.06 -30.53
CA ASP A 454 -7.52 12.65 -31.49
C ASP A 454 -7.40 14.17 -31.62
N ARG A 455 -6.54 14.84 -30.83
CA ARG A 455 -6.50 16.32 -30.72
C ARG A 455 -7.92 16.90 -30.54
N THR A 456 -8.81 16.17 -29.88
CA THR A 456 -10.20 16.56 -29.67
C THR A 456 -10.33 17.39 -28.40
N ARG A 457 -11.10 18.46 -28.61
CA ARG A 457 -11.53 19.59 -27.77
C ARG A 457 -11.24 19.44 -26.27
N VAL A 458 -10.40 20.35 -25.77
CA VAL A 458 -10.29 20.68 -24.35
C VAL A 458 -11.68 20.85 -23.73
N SER A 459 -11.85 20.35 -22.50
CA SER A 459 -13.03 20.60 -21.70
C SER A 459 -12.80 21.74 -20.71
N LEU A 460 -13.73 22.69 -20.71
CA LEU A 460 -13.88 23.69 -19.65
C LEU A 460 -15.07 23.28 -18.79
N HIS A 461 -14.86 23.17 -17.49
CA HIS A 461 -15.91 22.94 -16.51
C HIS A 461 -16.05 24.16 -15.59
N ILE A 462 -17.28 24.64 -15.45
CA ILE A 462 -17.68 25.57 -14.39
C ILE A 462 -18.51 24.78 -13.38
N TRP A 463 -18.17 24.85 -12.11
CA TRP A 463 -18.78 24.02 -11.08
C TRP A 463 -18.89 24.72 -9.73
N ASP A 464 -19.85 24.28 -8.92
CA ASP A 464 -20.11 24.75 -7.56
C ASP A 464 -19.22 23.98 -6.57
N SER A 465 -18.37 24.68 -5.82
CA SER A 465 -17.43 24.11 -4.84
C SER A 465 -18.11 23.56 -3.59
N SER A 466 -19.30 24.05 -3.23
CA SER A 466 -20.07 23.56 -2.08
C SER A 466 -20.76 22.24 -2.42
N LYS A 467 -21.40 22.18 -3.59
CA LYS A 467 -22.19 21.02 -4.04
C LYS A 467 -21.41 20.01 -4.89
N LEU A 468 -20.22 20.38 -5.36
CA LEU A 468 -19.41 19.61 -6.32
C LEU A 468 -20.18 19.25 -7.60
N GLN A 469 -21.10 20.13 -8.00
CA GLN A 469 -21.93 19.95 -9.19
C GLN A 469 -21.43 20.80 -10.35
N THR A 470 -21.35 20.20 -11.53
CA THR A 470 -21.05 20.91 -12.77
C THR A 470 -22.23 21.81 -13.14
N VAL A 471 -21.97 23.10 -13.24
CA VAL A 471 -22.92 24.13 -13.66
C VAL A 471 -22.92 24.27 -15.19
N ALA A 472 -21.73 24.26 -15.79
CA ALA A 472 -21.56 24.29 -17.24
C ALA A 472 -20.37 23.44 -17.67
N GLU A 473 -20.53 22.72 -18.78
CA GLU A 473 -19.46 21.99 -19.46
C GLU A 473 -19.38 22.45 -20.92
N MET A 474 -18.18 22.81 -21.37
CA MET A 474 -17.95 23.34 -22.70
C MET A 474 -16.81 22.61 -23.39
N ARG A 475 -17.07 22.13 -24.61
CA ARG A 475 -16.08 21.53 -25.51
C ARG A 475 -16.22 22.13 -26.90
N LYS A 476 -15.39 23.11 -27.22
CA LYS A 476 -15.44 23.87 -28.49
C LYS A 476 -14.13 23.67 -29.26
N GLU A 477 -14.19 23.69 -30.59
CA GLU A 477 -12.99 23.56 -31.43
C GLU A 477 -12.06 24.76 -31.27
N GLN A 478 -12.65 25.94 -31.03
CA GLN A 478 -11.91 27.18 -30.82
C GLN A 478 -11.00 27.15 -29.58
N PHE A 479 -11.19 26.20 -28.65
CA PHE A 479 -10.38 26.10 -27.43
C PHE A 479 -8.98 25.52 -27.68
N GLY A 480 -8.74 24.97 -28.87
CA GLY A 480 -7.45 24.42 -29.23
C GLY A 480 -7.13 23.12 -28.49
N ILE A 481 -5.83 22.90 -28.26
CA ILE A 481 -5.29 21.64 -27.73
C ILE A 481 -5.09 21.67 -26.20
N GLU A 482 -4.81 22.85 -25.62
CA GLU A 482 -4.51 23.01 -24.20
C GLU A 482 -4.85 24.44 -23.76
N ILE A 483 -5.51 24.60 -22.61
CA ILE A 483 -5.71 25.91 -22.01
C ILE A 483 -4.61 26.16 -20.98
N ILE A 484 -3.97 27.32 -21.04
CA ILE A 484 -2.84 27.67 -20.15
C ILE A 484 -3.31 28.53 -18.98
N LEU A 485 -4.31 29.38 -19.19
CA LEU A 485 -4.76 30.38 -18.21
C LEU A 485 -6.28 30.52 -18.24
N LEU A 486 -6.86 30.74 -17.06
CA LEU A 486 -8.25 31.10 -16.85
C LEU A 486 -8.33 32.32 -15.93
N SER A 487 -9.32 33.18 -16.18
CA SER A 487 -9.70 34.26 -15.29
C SER A 487 -11.19 34.51 -15.41
N PHE A 488 -11.92 34.46 -14.30
CA PHE A 488 -13.29 34.97 -14.27
C PHE A 488 -13.31 36.48 -14.48
N SER A 489 -14.43 36.97 -15.01
CA SER A 489 -14.80 38.37 -14.88
C SER A 489 -14.91 38.74 -13.40
N PRO A 490 -14.41 39.90 -12.96
CA PRO A 490 -14.52 40.33 -11.57
C PRO A 490 -15.95 40.76 -11.24
N LYS A 491 -16.80 40.97 -12.25
CA LYS A 491 -18.15 41.49 -12.07
C LYS A 491 -19.08 40.37 -11.55
N PRO A 492 -19.75 40.56 -10.39
CA PRO A 492 -20.50 39.48 -9.72
C PRO A 492 -21.62 38.84 -10.57
N ASP A 493 -22.25 39.60 -11.46
CA ASP A 493 -23.39 39.15 -12.27
C ASP A 493 -23.02 38.74 -13.71
N ASP A 494 -21.74 38.79 -14.04
CA ASP A 494 -21.27 38.54 -15.39
C ASP A 494 -20.93 37.06 -15.62
N ASN A 495 -21.21 36.57 -16.82
CA ASN A 495 -20.96 35.17 -17.19
C ASN A 495 -19.74 35.04 -18.09
N LEU A 496 -18.80 35.98 -18.01
CA LEU A 496 -17.59 35.96 -18.82
C LEU A 496 -16.46 35.21 -18.13
N ILE A 497 -15.73 34.44 -18.95
CA ILE A 497 -14.45 33.87 -18.59
C ILE A 497 -13.44 34.15 -19.71
N LEU A 498 -12.24 34.56 -19.30
CA LEU A 498 -11.09 34.78 -20.16
C LEU A 498 -10.24 33.52 -20.12
N MET A 499 -9.84 33.07 -21.30
CA MET A 499 -9.10 31.84 -21.48
C MET A 499 -7.96 32.07 -22.47
N VAL A 500 -6.82 31.42 -22.24
CA VAL A 500 -5.69 31.47 -23.17
C VAL A 500 -5.40 30.07 -23.69
N ALA A 501 -5.66 29.85 -24.98
CA ALA A 501 -5.40 28.59 -25.67
C ALA A 501 -3.95 28.51 -26.19
N ARG A 502 -3.32 27.34 -26.05
CA ARG A 502 -1.99 27.02 -26.57
C ARG A 502 -2.06 26.63 -28.05
N ASP A 503 -2.52 27.56 -28.89
CA ASP A 503 -2.45 27.42 -30.34
C ASP A 503 -1.26 28.19 -30.92
N LYS A 504 -0.93 27.94 -32.19
CA LYS A 504 0.06 28.73 -32.94
C LYS A 504 -0.65 29.52 -34.04
N PRO A 505 -0.77 30.86 -33.94
CA PRO A 505 -0.41 31.74 -32.79
C PRO A 505 -1.34 31.56 -31.58
N LYS A 506 -0.89 31.93 -30.36
CA LYS A 506 -1.71 31.81 -29.14
C LYS A 506 -2.94 32.72 -29.23
N ILE A 507 -4.08 32.21 -28.76
CA ILE A 507 -5.37 32.88 -28.87
C ILE A 507 -5.90 33.19 -27.46
N LEU A 508 -6.30 34.44 -27.23
CA LEU A 508 -7.13 34.81 -26.08
C LEU A 508 -8.60 34.70 -26.47
N LEU A 509 -9.38 34.00 -25.65
CA LEU A 509 -10.79 33.77 -25.86
C LEU A 509 -11.59 34.39 -24.72
N VAL A 510 -12.63 35.13 -25.07
CA VAL A 510 -13.65 35.61 -24.12
C VAL A 510 -14.92 34.83 -24.38
N VAL A 511 -15.38 34.14 -23.34
CA VAL A 511 -16.45 33.14 -23.43
C VAL A 511 -17.56 33.48 -22.47
N ASP A 512 -18.80 33.48 -22.94
CA ASP A 512 -19.98 33.46 -22.07
C ASP A 512 -20.24 32.01 -21.68
N TRP A 513 -19.84 31.65 -20.47
CA TRP A 513 -19.92 30.27 -20.00
C TRP A 513 -21.35 29.81 -19.72
N LYS A 514 -22.28 30.74 -19.49
CA LYS A 514 -23.70 30.44 -19.23
C LYS A 514 -24.46 30.21 -20.54
N ARG A 515 -24.14 30.97 -21.59
CA ARG A 515 -24.66 30.75 -22.95
C ARG A 515 -23.94 29.63 -23.69
N GLY A 516 -22.72 29.31 -23.28
CA GLY A 516 -21.89 28.31 -23.95
C GLY A 516 -21.32 28.81 -25.29
N GLU A 517 -21.07 30.11 -25.40
CA GLU A 517 -20.65 30.78 -26.64
C GLU A 517 -19.30 31.49 -26.49
N VAL A 518 -18.47 31.39 -27.52
CA VAL A 518 -17.25 32.20 -27.63
C VAL A 518 -17.66 33.55 -28.19
N ILE A 519 -17.56 34.60 -27.38
CA ILE A 519 -17.94 35.95 -27.78
C ILE A 519 -16.87 36.55 -28.68
N HIS A 520 -15.60 36.36 -28.31
CA HIS A 520 -14.50 36.93 -29.06
C HIS A 520 -13.24 36.08 -29.00
N SER A 521 -12.43 36.18 -30.06
CA SER A 521 -11.15 35.50 -30.23
C SER A 521 -10.12 36.50 -30.69
N ILE A 522 -9.06 36.68 -29.90
CA ILE A 522 -8.00 37.65 -30.13
C ILE A 522 -6.71 36.88 -30.37
N THR A 523 -6.16 37.04 -31.57
CA THR A 523 -4.83 36.49 -31.88
C THR A 523 -3.77 37.40 -31.27
N SER A 524 -2.96 36.84 -30.36
CA SER A 524 -1.84 37.57 -29.76
C SER A 524 -0.73 37.77 -30.80
N LYS A 525 -0.08 38.94 -30.77
CA LYS A 525 1.14 39.21 -31.56
C LYS A 525 2.35 38.41 -31.06
N SER A 526 2.36 38.08 -29.76
CA SER A 526 3.46 37.36 -29.12
C SER A 526 3.11 35.88 -28.96
N ASP A 527 4.07 35.01 -29.28
CA ASP A 527 3.95 33.56 -29.12
C ASP A 527 3.93 33.11 -27.65
N LYS A 528 4.42 33.93 -26.72
CA LYS A 528 4.51 33.58 -25.29
C LYS A 528 3.74 34.56 -24.42
N ILE A 529 2.44 34.30 -24.26
CA ILE A 529 1.63 34.89 -23.19
C ILE A 529 2.05 34.28 -21.85
N LEU A 530 2.32 35.14 -20.86
CA LEU A 530 2.73 34.78 -19.50
C LEU A 530 1.55 34.84 -18.53
N SER A 531 0.71 35.88 -18.62
CA SER A 531 -0.49 36.02 -17.79
C SER A 531 -1.52 36.90 -18.50
N ALA A 532 -2.80 36.71 -18.18
CA ALA A 532 -3.89 37.56 -18.64
C ALA A 532 -4.99 37.58 -17.58
N LEU A 533 -5.61 38.74 -17.37
CA LEU A 533 -6.71 38.91 -16.42
C LEU A 533 -7.67 40.02 -16.85
N PHE A 534 -8.91 39.91 -16.41
CA PHE A 534 -9.86 41.01 -16.46
C PHE A 534 -9.56 42.01 -15.35
N VAL A 535 -9.58 43.29 -15.69
CA VAL A 535 -9.54 44.39 -14.73
C VAL A 535 -10.86 45.15 -14.81
N PHE A 536 -11.45 45.44 -13.66
CA PHE A 536 -12.78 46.02 -13.58
C PHE A 536 -12.87 47.14 -12.55
N ASP A 537 -13.15 48.35 -13.04
CA ASP A 537 -13.70 49.46 -12.26
C ASP A 537 -15.00 49.94 -12.95
N THR A 538 -14.87 50.89 -13.89
CA THR A 538 -15.98 51.47 -14.66
C THR A 538 -15.96 51.07 -16.14
N ILE A 539 -14.80 50.65 -16.65
CA ILE A 539 -14.58 50.14 -18.01
C ILE A 539 -13.98 48.75 -17.90
N GLU A 540 -14.49 47.82 -18.69
CA GLU A 540 -13.97 46.45 -18.74
C GLU A 540 -12.70 46.38 -19.60
N TRP A 541 -11.58 46.22 -18.91
CA TRP A 541 -10.26 46.05 -19.51
C TRP A 541 -9.81 44.60 -19.41
N ILE A 542 -9.05 44.15 -20.40
CA ILE A 542 -8.27 42.91 -20.32
C ILE A 542 -6.81 43.30 -20.41
N ALA A 543 -6.04 42.95 -19.38
CA ALA A 543 -4.60 43.09 -19.38
C ALA A 543 -3.96 41.75 -19.76
N CYS A 544 -3.08 41.77 -20.76
CA CYS A 544 -2.34 40.59 -21.22
C CYS A 544 -0.85 40.88 -21.18
N VAL A 545 -0.12 40.13 -20.35
CA VAL A 545 1.34 40.19 -20.26
C VAL A 545 1.92 39.06 -21.11
N SER A 546 2.77 39.43 -22.06
CA SER A 546 3.56 38.51 -22.87
C SER A 546 5.05 38.65 -22.55
N GLN A 547 5.86 37.77 -23.13
CA GLN A 547 7.32 37.88 -23.02
C GLN A 547 7.85 39.21 -23.59
N GLN A 548 7.16 39.82 -24.57
CA GLN A 548 7.60 41.04 -25.24
C GLN A 548 6.94 42.29 -24.67
N HIS A 549 5.61 42.32 -24.56
CA HIS A 549 4.84 43.52 -24.19
C HIS A 549 3.71 43.21 -23.21
N LEU A 550 3.27 44.25 -22.49
CA LEU A 550 1.98 44.33 -21.82
C LEU A 550 0.99 45.02 -22.76
N VAL A 551 -0.14 44.37 -23.05
CA VAL A 551 -1.19 44.89 -23.95
C VAL A 551 -2.50 45.01 -23.18
N PHE A 552 -3.16 46.16 -23.35
CA PHE A 552 -4.47 46.45 -22.80
C PHE A 552 -5.53 46.41 -23.90
N TYR A 553 -6.55 45.59 -23.69
CA TYR A 553 -7.71 45.50 -24.55
C TYR A 553 -8.94 46.07 -23.85
N GLN A 554 -9.75 46.80 -24.60
CA GLN A 554 -11.02 47.34 -24.11
C GLN A 554 -12.17 46.55 -24.72
N ILE A 555 -13.15 46.21 -23.88
CA ILE A 555 -14.38 45.55 -24.30
C ILE A 555 -15.39 46.62 -24.70
N ASN A 556 -15.80 46.62 -25.97
CA ASN A 556 -16.84 47.52 -26.47
C ASN A 556 -18.19 46.80 -26.56
N TRP A 557 -18.98 46.92 -25.49
CA TRP A 557 -20.32 46.36 -25.36
C TRP A 557 -21.35 46.93 -26.34
N ASN A 558 -21.12 48.14 -26.85
CA ASN A 558 -22.05 48.80 -27.78
C ASN A 558 -21.88 48.28 -29.22
N ALA A 559 -20.76 47.62 -29.52
CA ALA A 559 -20.55 47.01 -30.82
C ALA A 559 -21.42 45.75 -30.98
N LYS A 560 -22.06 45.59 -32.15
CA LYS A 560 -22.76 44.36 -32.54
C LYS A 560 -22.15 43.84 -33.85
N PRO A 561 -21.42 42.71 -33.84
CA PRO A 561 -21.07 41.87 -32.69
C PRO A 561 -20.12 42.59 -31.71
N LEU A 562 -20.09 42.13 -30.46
CA LEU A 562 -19.18 42.64 -29.42
C LEU A 562 -17.74 42.59 -29.92
N ARG A 563 -17.00 43.70 -29.73
CA ARG A 563 -15.62 43.83 -30.20
C ARG A 563 -14.70 44.11 -29.03
N ILE A 564 -13.54 43.45 -29.04
CA ILE A 564 -12.46 43.72 -28.12
C ILE A 564 -11.30 44.29 -28.92
N THR A 565 -10.88 45.50 -28.60
CA THR A 565 -9.85 46.22 -29.36
C THR A 565 -8.66 46.54 -28.47
N ALA A 566 -7.45 46.32 -29.00
CA ALA A 566 -6.23 46.76 -28.34
C ALA A 566 -6.20 48.29 -28.32
N GLN A 567 -6.07 48.89 -27.14
CA GLN A 567 -6.00 50.34 -26.98
C GLN A 567 -4.58 50.82 -26.70
N LYS A 568 -3.81 50.05 -25.93
CA LYS A 568 -2.46 50.45 -25.52
C LYS A 568 -1.53 49.24 -25.43
N GLU A 569 -0.29 49.48 -25.82
CA GLU A 569 0.83 48.55 -25.71
C GLU A 569 1.92 49.25 -24.89
N SER A 570 2.58 48.52 -24.00
CA SER A 570 3.66 49.08 -23.20
C SER A 570 4.84 49.47 -24.08
N GLU A 571 5.42 50.63 -23.80
CA GLU A 571 6.61 51.12 -24.51
C GLU A 571 7.85 50.27 -24.22
N VAL A 572 7.95 49.76 -22.98
CA VAL A 572 9.09 48.94 -22.55
C VAL A 572 8.86 47.47 -22.92
N GLN A 573 9.88 46.87 -23.55
CA GLN A 573 9.84 45.48 -24.03
C GLN A 573 10.67 44.54 -23.15
N ASN A 574 10.24 43.29 -23.06
CA ASN A 574 10.99 42.17 -22.45
C ASN A 574 11.34 42.30 -20.96
N ILE A 575 10.77 43.26 -20.25
CA ILE A 575 11.02 43.48 -18.81
C ILE A 575 10.07 42.70 -17.90
N TYR A 576 8.82 42.49 -18.32
CA TYR A 576 7.77 41.97 -17.44
C TYR A 576 7.91 40.48 -17.14
N THR A 577 7.44 40.10 -15.97
CA THR A 577 7.19 38.70 -15.59
C THR A 577 5.73 38.34 -15.82
N GLY A 578 5.33 37.10 -15.51
CA GLY A 578 3.92 36.71 -15.49
C GLY A 578 3.14 37.23 -14.27
N ALA A 579 3.79 37.98 -13.37
CA ALA A 579 3.21 38.41 -12.11
C ALA A 579 2.40 39.69 -12.32
N ILE A 580 1.09 39.59 -12.14
CA ILE A 580 0.15 40.68 -12.38
C ILE A 580 -1.07 40.51 -11.48
N ALA A 581 -1.51 41.61 -10.86
CA ALA A 581 -2.73 41.64 -10.05
C ALA A 581 -3.41 42.99 -10.19
N SER A 582 -4.74 42.99 -10.13
CA SER A 582 -5.53 44.21 -9.99
C SER A 582 -5.94 44.39 -8.54
N ASP A 583 -6.14 45.64 -8.12
CA ASP A 583 -6.76 45.90 -6.84
C ASP A 583 -8.27 45.58 -6.88
N HIS A 584 -8.92 45.53 -5.71
CA HIS A 584 -10.34 45.17 -5.62
C HIS A 584 -11.27 46.22 -6.25
N SER A 585 -10.84 47.48 -6.42
CA SER A 585 -11.62 48.48 -7.15
C SER A 585 -11.45 48.40 -8.66
N GLY A 586 -10.36 47.76 -9.12
CA GLY A 586 -9.90 47.67 -10.50
C GLY A 586 -9.51 48.99 -11.16
N GLU A 587 -9.30 50.04 -10.37
CA GLU A 587 -8.66 51.27 -10.84
C GLU A 587 -7.16 51.09 -11.07
N LEU A 588 -6.55 50.13 -10.38
CA LEU A 588 -5.11 49.88 -10.39
C LEU A 588 -4.77 48.47 -10.86
N LEU A 589 -3.72 48.40 -11.65
CA LEU A 589 -3.08 47.17 -12.10
C LEU A 589 -1.59 47.22 -11.79
N VAL A 590 -1.11 46.23 -11.04
CA VAL A 590 0.30 46.11 -10.70
C VAL A 590 0.92 44.97 -11.51
N VAL A 591 2.04 45.25 -12.16
CA VAL A 591 2.79 44.28 -12.97
C VAL A 591 4.23 44.23 -12.46
N GLY A 592 4.75 43.01 -12.28
CA GLY A 592 6.12 42.77 -11.87
C GLY A 592 7.08 42.68 -13.05
N ASP A 593 8.36 42.99 -12.80
CA ASP A 593 9.44 42.83 -13.77
C ASP A 593 10.50 41.78 -13.34
N LYS A 594 11.45 41.49 -14.22
CA LYS A 594 12.54 40.52 -14.01
C LYS A 594 13.65 41.00 -13.07
N VAL A 595 13.63 42.28 -12.68
CA VAL A 595 14.68 42.92 -11.87
C VAL A 595 14.21 43.17 -10.43
N GLY A 596 12.90 43.05 -10.17
CA GLY A 596 12.30 43.23 -8.86
C GLY A 596 11.50 44.53 -8.70
N SER A 597 11.26 45.25 -9.80
CA SER A 597 10.47 46.48 -9.85
C SER A 597 8.99 46.18 -10.05
N LEU A 598 8.16 47.12 -9.60
CA LEU A 598 6.73 47.13 -9.81
C LEU A 598 6.31 48.29 -10.70
N HIS A 599 5.47 47.98 -11.69
CA HIS A 599 4.83 48.95 -12.57
C HIS A 599 3.36 49.04 -12.20
N VAL A 600 2.94 50.19 -11.68
CA VAL A 600 1.56 50.48 -11.30
C VAL A 600 0.90 51.28 -12.42
N TRP A 601 -0.16 50.71 -12.98
CA TRP A 601 -0.98 51.29 -14.03
C TRP A 601 -2.31 51.75 -13.46
N SER A 602 -2.69 52.99 -13.75
CA SER A 602 -4.02 53.52 -13.49
C SER A 602 -4.91 53.32 -14.70
N LEU A 603 -6.09 52.74 -14.48
CA LEU A 603 -7.05 52.33 -15.50
C LEU A 603 -8.29 53.23 -15.46
N VAL A 604 -8.09 54.48 -15.86
CA VAL A 604 -9.14 55.51 -15.93
C VAL A 604 -9.84 55.52 -17.30
N GLN A 605 -10.94 56.27 -17.39
CA GLN A 605 -11.75 56.36 -18.61
C GLN A 605 -10.98 56.81 -19.88
N ASP A 606 -9.97 57.66 -19.71
CA ASP A 606 -9.06 58.12 -20.78
C ASP A 606 -8.11 57.01 -21.30
N GLY A 607 -8.23 55.79 -20.78
CA GLY A 607 -7.38 54.66 -21.09
C GLY A 607 -6.25 54.44 -20.08
N PRO A 608 -5.59 53.28 -20.16
CA PRO A 608 -4.53 52.86 -19.25
C PRO A 608 -3.33 53.83 -19.27
N LYS A 609 -2.92 54.33 -18.10
CA LYS A 609 -1.76 55.22 -17.92
C LYS A 609 -0.81 54.63 -16.88
N LEU A 610 0.49 54.63 -17.17
CA LEU A 610 1.50 54.20 -16.21
C LEU A 610 1.59 55.30 -15.13
N ALA A 611 1.22 54.97 -13.91
CA ALA A 611 1.15 55.92 -12.80
C ALA A 611 2.48 55.99 -12.05
N VAL A 612 3.02 54.83 -11.65
CA VAL A 612 4.24 54.74 -10.82
C VAL A 612 5.08 53.55 -11.26
N VAL A 613 6.41 53.72 -11.29
CA VAL A 613 7.37 52.62 -11.31
C VAL A 613 8.16 52.67 -10.01
N LYS A 614 8.15 51.58 -9.26
CA LYS A 614 8.95 51.44 -8.04
C LYS A 614 10.04 50.41 -8.30
N GLU A 615 11.27 50.89 -8.36
CA GLU A 615 12.44 50.07 -8.65
C GLU A 615 12.84 49.22 -7.43
N SER A 616 13.30 47.99 -7.69
CA SER A 616 13.95 47.11 -6.70
C SER A 616 13.16 46.93 -5.40
N VAL A 617 11.85 46.72 -5.50
CA VAL A 617 10.97 46.48 -4.33
C VAL A 617 11.32 45.16 -3.66
N ILE A 618 11.58 44.14 -4.48
CA ILE A 618 12.05 42.83 -4.05
C ILE A 618 13.34 42.49 -4.79
N GLU A 619 14.19 41.64 -4.21
CA GLU A 619 15.40 41.18 -4.90
C GLU A 619 15.02 40.21 -6.01
N ASN A 620 15.68 40.30 -7.16
CA ASN A 620 15.44 39.45 -8.33
C ASN A 620 14.01 39.55 -8.90
N ASP A 621 13.60 38.61 -9.73
CA ASP A 621 12.35 38.69 -10.46
C ASP A 621 11.12 38.65 -9.54
N VAL A 622 10.15 39.53 -9.82
CA VAL A 622 8.84 39.45 -9.19
C VAL A 622 8.10 38.26 -9.80
N HIS A 623 8.04 37.15 -9.08
CA HIS A 623 7.46 35.91 -9.59
C HIS A 623 5.92 35.87 -9.43
N ILE A 624 5.43 36.39 -8.30
CA ILE A 624 4.00 36.34 -7.92
C ILE A 624 3.57 37.70 -7.36
N ILE A 625 2.37 38.13 -7.75
CA ILE A 625 1.66 39.27 -7.13
C ILE A 625 0.25 38.81 -6.77
N VAL A 626 -0.17 39.06 -5.53
CA VAL A 626 -1.54 38.79 -5.05
C VAL A 626 -2.06 40.04 -4.36
N CYS A 627 -3.28 40.47 -4.68
CA CYS A 627 -3.95 41.54 -3.93
C CYS A 627 -4.56 40.96 -2.65
N ILE A 628 -4.23 41.51 -1.48
CA ILE A 628 -4.87 41.13 -0.21
C ILE A 628 -6.07 42.02 0.08
N ASN A 629 -5.89 43.33 -0.08
CA ASN A 629 -6.88 44.36 0.21
C ASN A 629 -6.67 45.54 -0.75
N HIS A 630 -7.58 46.50 -0.78
CA HIS A 630 -7.42 47.73 -1.57
C HIS A 630 -6.03 48.35 -1.32
N ASN A 631 -5.28 48.54 -2.40
CA ASN A 631 -3.92 49.08 -2.42
C ASN A 631 -2.84 48.26 -1.69
N ILE A 632 -3.12 47.05 -1.20
CA ILE A 632 -2.13 46.17 -0.54
C ILE A 632 -1.91 44.90 -1.37
N PHE A 633 -0.64 44.65 -1.70
CA PHE A 633 -0.20 43.55 -2.55
C PHE A 633 0.89 42.73 -1.84
N LEU A 634 0.75 41.40 -1.91
CA LEU A 634 1.83 40.46 -1.64
C LEU A 634 2.67 40.30 -2.90
N LEU A 635 3.97 40.37 -2.71
CA LEU A 635 4.98 40.17 -3.74
C LEU A 635 5.83 38.99 -3.31
N ALA A 636 6.09 38.07 -4.22
CA ALA A 636 7.08 37.04 -3.96
C ALA A 636 8.03 36.87 -5.12
N ASN A 637 9.30 36.64 -4.79
CA ASN A 637 10.31 36.25 -5.76
C ASN A 637 10.46 34.72 -5.78
N GLY A 638 11.14 34.19 -6.80
CA GLY A 638 11.41 32.75 -6.90
C GLY A 638 12.35 32.21 -5.81
N GLN A 639 12.87 33.06 -4.92
CA GLN A 639 13.87 32.73 -3.89
C GLN A 639 13.30 32.77 -2.47
N ASN A 640 11.99 32.55 -2.31
CA ASN A 640 11.33 32.44 -1.00
C ASN A 640 11.27 33.72 -0.17
N HIS A 641 11.49 34.87 -0.79
CA HIS A 641 11.22 36.16 -0.18
C HIS A 641 9.80 36.58 -0.54
N ILE A 642 9.01 36.90 0.47
CA ILE A 642 7.65 37.41 0.35
C ILE A 642 7.61 38.78 1.02
N LYS A 643 7.12 39.81 0.33
CA LYS A 643 6.96 41.17 0.87
C LYS A 643 5.52 41.62 0.77
N ILE A 644 5.04 42.27 1.82
CA ILE A 644 3.76 43.00 1.80
C ILE A 644 4.04 44.44 1.41
N TRP A 645 3.39 44.92 0.37
CA TRP A 645 3.61 46.24 -0.22
C TRP A 645 2.30 47.00 -0.40
N ASN A 646 2.31 48.30 -0.11
CA ASN A 646 1.19 49.19 -0.42
C ASN A 646 1.59 50.21 -1.50
N VAL A 647 0.63 50.52 -2.37
CA VAL A 647 0.74 51.53 -3.43
C VAL A 647 1.24 52.88 -2.90
N GLY A 648 0.94 53.22 -1.64
CA GLY A 648 1.40 54.43 -0.95
C GLY A 648 2.88 54.53 -0.59
N LEU A 649 3.75 53.61 -1.04
CA LEU A 649 5.24 53.62 -0.99
C LEU A 649 5.95 52.91 0.17
N ASN A 650 5.26 52.22 1.08
CA ASN A 650 5.93 51.44 2.14
C ASN A 650 5.78 49.93 1.93
N SER A 651 6.89 49.20 2.12
CA SER A 651 6.86 47.76 2.42
C SER A 651 6.65 47.59 3.93
N PHE A 652 5.70 46.75 4.33
CA PHE A 652 5.34 46.59 5.75
C PHE A 652 6.12 45.46 6.39
N GLU A 653 6.16 44.31 5.70
CA GLU A 653 6.70 43.09 6.26
C GLU A 653 7.45 42.30 5.20
N HIS A 654 8.48 41.61 5.66
CA HIS A 654 9.29 40.69 4.87
C HIS A 654 9.25 39.32 5.53
N ILE A 655 8.63 38.37 4.84
CA ILE A 655 8.49 36.98 5.27
C ILE A 655 9.46 36.15 4.42
N GLN A 656 10.41 35.49 5.08
CA GLN A 656 11.33 34.58 4.41
C GLN A 656 10.94 33.14 4.71
N ILE A 657 10.62 32.38 3.67
CA ILE A 657 10.32 30.95 3.79
C ILE A 657 11.64 30.18 3.77
N ASN A 658 11.77 29.21 4.67
CA ASN A 658 12.97 28.39 4.77
C ASN A 658 13.23 27.65 3.44
N GLU A 659 14.46 27.73 2.94
CA GLU A 659 14.91 27.10 1.70
C GLU A 659 14.66 25.58 1.64
N ILE A 660 14.58 24.92 2.80
CA ILE A 660 14.26 23.49 2.93
C ILE A 660 12.91 23.13 2.25
N PHE A 661 11.96 24.07 2.20
CA PHE A 661 10.65 23.84 1.58
C PHE A 661 10.67 23.99 0.05
N GLY A 662 11.81 24.34 -0.55
CA GLY A 662 11.95 24.61 -1.97
C GLY A 662 11.42 25.99 -2.35
N THR A 663 11.47 26.30 -3.65
CA THR A 663 11.09 27.63 -4.16
C THR A 663 9.58 27.83 -4.17
N THR A 664 9.15 29.03 -3.83
CA THR A 664 7.74 29.44 -3.81
C THR A 664 7.21 29.57 -5.24
N GLN A 665 6.15 28.82 -5.56
CA GLN A 665 5.58 28.74 -6.90
C GLN A 665 4.21 29.41 -7.02
N THR A 666 3.45 29.42 -5.92
CA THR A 666 2.10 30.02 -5.89
C THR A 666 1.78 30.49 -4.48
N ILE A 667 1.02 31.57 -4.38
CA ILE A 667 0.57 32.17 -3.12
C ILE A 667 -0.92 32.49 -3.26
N CYS A 668 -1.67 32.23 -2.20
CA CYS A 668 -3.06 32.64 -2.07
C CYS A 668 -3.23 33.40 -0.76
N SER A 669 -3.98 34.50 -0.79
CA SER A 669 -4.33 35.24 0.42
C SER A 669 -5.52 34.58 1.11
N LEU A 670 -5.47 34.52 2.43
CA LEU A 670 -6.60 34.28 3.34
C LEU A 670 -6.88 35.58 4.11
N GLN A 671 -7.97 35.65 4.89
CA GLN A 671 -8.24 36.80 5.75
C GLN A 671 -7.19 36.96 6.86
N LYS A 672 -6.73 35.86 7.44
CA LYS A 672 -5.78 35.84 8.57
C LYS A 672 -4.38 35.35 8.20
N GLY A 673 -4.09 35.14 6.92
CA GLY A 673 -2.81 34.56 6.54
C GLY A 673 -2.65 34.34 5.05
N LEU A 674 -1.73 33.45 4.72
CA LEU A 674 -1.43 33.08 3.35
C LEU A 674 -1.15 31.58 3.23
N VAL A 675 -1.53 31.04 2.07
CA VAL A 675 -1.22 29.66 1.67
C VAL A 675 -0.16 29.71 0.58
N ILE A 676 0.90 28.92 0.74
CA ILE A 676 2.03 28.89 -0.19
C ILE A 676 2.17 27.47 -0.76
N GLY A 677 2.19 27.38 -2.09
CA GLY A 677 2.58 26.15 -2.79
C GLY A 677 4.02 26.26 -3.27
N THR A 678 4.83 25.23 -3.01
CA THR A 678 6.26 25.21 -3.39
C THR A 678 6.55 24.20 -4.50
N LYS A 679 7.65 24.41 -5.25
CA LYS A 679 8.15 23.46 -6.26
C LYS A 679 8.57 22.10 -5.68
N SER A 680 8.79 22.03 -4.37
CA SER A 680 9.11 20.78 -3.67
C SER A 680 7.86 20.08 -3.10
N ASN A 681 6.68 20.40 -3.63
CA ASN A 681 5.40 19.75 -3.32
C ASN A 681 4.96 19.90 -1.85
N TYR A 682 5.27 21.05 -1.26
CA TYR A 682 4.69 21.48 0.02
C TYR A 682 3.53 22.42 -0.22
N ILE A 683 2.51 22.28 0.63
CA ILE A 683 1.55 23.35 0.88
C ILE A 683 1.78 23.82 2.31
N LEU A 684 2.13 25.09 2.44
CA LEU A 684 2.41 25.77 3.70
C LEU A 684 1.29 26.75 4.01
N MET A 685 1.01 26.94 5.30
CA MET A 685 0.09 27.96 5.79
C MET A 685 0.84 28.85 6.78
N LYS A 686 0.74 30.17 6.59
CA LYS A 686 1.35 31.17 7.47
C LYS A 686 0.25 32.13 7.90
N ASP A 687 0.00 32.18 9.19
CA ASP A 687 -0.84 33.22 9.81
C ASP A 687 -0.04 34.53 9.85
N PHE A 688 -0.68 35.68 9.62
CA PHE A 688 -0.01 36.97 9.74
C PHE A 688 0.36 37.28 11.20
N ASP A 689 -0.45 36.83 12.17
CA ASP A 689 -0.26 37.12 13.59
C ASP A 689 0.80 36.23 14.26
N SER A 690 1.16 35.09 13.64
CA SER A 690 2.10 34.10 14.18
C SER A 690 3.32 33.96 13.31
N ASP A 691 4.52 34.00 13.87
CA ASP A 691 5.77 33.77 13.13
C ASP A 691 5.92 32.35 12.56
N ASN A 692 5.11 31.39 13.02
CA ASN A 692 5.22 30.00 12.60
C ASN A 692 4.64 29.76 11.20
N VAL A 693 5.32 28.92 10.43
CA VAL A 693 4.87 28.40 9.14
C VAL A 693 4.48 26.94 9.33
N ASP A 694 3.20 26.63 9.14
CA ASP A 694 2.67 25.29 9.30
C ASP A 694 2.70 24.51 7.99
N ILE A 695 3.11 23.25 8.07
CA ILE A 695 3.08 22.34 6.92
C ILE A 695 1.74 21.63 6.93
N ILE A 696 0.83 22.04 6.04
CA ILE A 696 -0.50 21.42 5.95
C ILE A 696 -0.51 20.23 4.99
N MET A 697 0.38 20.20 4.00
CA MET A 697 0.54 19.09 3.08
C MET A 697 1.99 18.96 2.60
N ARG A 698 2.45 17.71 2.48
CA ARG A 698 3.75 17.35 1.89
C ARG A 698 3.58 16.07 1.09
N GLY A 699 4.28 15.97 -0.04
CA GLY A 699 4.32 14.77 -0.87
C GLY A 699 5.72 14.50 -1.42
N HIS A 700 5.86 13.41 -2.17
CA HIS A 700 7.05 13.17 -2.97
C HIS A 700 7.16 14.24 -4.07
N ILE A 701 8.37 14.50 -4.56
CA ILE A 701 8.57 15.39 -5.72
C ILE A 701 8.32 14.61 -7.01
N THR A 702 8.74 13.35 -7.03
CA THR A 702 8.58 12.45 -8.17
C THR A 702 7.55 11.35 -7.88
N PRO A 703 7.00 10.70 -8.92
CA PRO A 703 6.15 9.51 -8.80
C PRO A 703 6.71 8.44 -7.85
N SER A 704 5.85 7.88 -6.99
CA SER A 704 6.26 6.86 -6.01
C SER A 704 6.52 5.52 -6.67
N ILE A 705 7.75 5.02 -6.53
CA ILE A 705 8.22 3.74 -7.06
C ILE A 705 7.56 2.57 -6.35
N CYS A 706 7.44 2.65 -5.03
CA CYS A 706 6.95 1.56 -4.19
C CYS A 706 6.16 2.09 -3.01
N ILE A 707 5.08 1.39 -2.66
CA ILE A 707 4.31 1.60 -1.43
C ILE A 707 4.29 0.28 -0.65
N CYS A 708 4.45 0.35 0.67
CA CYS A 708 4.33 -0.78 1.58
C CYS A 708 3.39 -0.39 2.74
N SER A 709 2.33 -1.17 3.00
CA SER A 709 1.46 -0.95 4.16
C SER A 709 1.91 -1.85 5.31
N ASN A 710 1.93 -1.30 6.53
CA ASN A 710 2.07 -2.11 7.73
C ASN A 710 0.76 -2.88 7.95
N LYS A 711 0.80 -4.18 8.24
CA LYS A 711 -0.42 -4.98 8.46
C LYS A 711 -1.03 -4.75 9.85
N ASN A 712 -0.22 -4.35 10.82
CA ASN A 712 -0.59 -4.30 12.23
C ASN A 712 -0.93 -2.86 12.68
N THR A 713 -0.38 -1.85 12.01
CA THR A 713 -0.61 -0.43 12.32
C THR A 713 -1.19 0.29 11.12
N ASP A 714 -1.98 1.33 11.36
CA ASP A 714 -2.57 2.17 10.29
C ASP A 714 -1.54 3.17 9.75
N GLU A 715 -0.42 2.62 9.28
CA GLU A 715 0.75 3.31 8.77
C GLU A 715 1.16 2.68 7.44
N PHE A 716 1.73 3.50 6.55
CA PHE A 716 2.31 3.01 5.31
C PHE A 716 3.56 3.77 4.96
N PHE A 717 4.37 3.17 4.10
CA PHE A 717 5.64 3.71 3.63
C PHE A 717 5.56 3.92 2.14
N SER A 718 6.14 5.01 1.67
CA SER A 718 6.31 5.25 0.24
C SER A 718 7.72 5.70 -0.07
N ILE A 719 8.16 5.33 -1.26
CA ILE A 719 9.50 5.60 -1.76
C ILE A 719 9.38 6.13 -3.18
N SER A 720 10.23 7.09 -3.49
CA SER A 720 10.25 7.75 -4.79
C SER A 720 11.67 7.92 -5.32
N SER A 721 11.78 8.23 -6.61
CA SER A 721 13.05 8.51 -7.30
C SER A 721 13.77 9.74 -6.73
N ASP A 722 13.07 10.59 -5.98
CA ASP A 722 13.62 11.72 -5.22
C ASP A 722 14.52 11.28 -4.04
N ARG A 723 14.67 9.97 -3.84
CA ARG A 723 15.42 9.29 -2.77
C ARG A 723 14.79 9.41 -1.39
N TYR A 724 13.60 9.99 -1.26
CA TYR A 724 12.92 10.03 0.02
C TYR A 724 12.17 8.73 0.30
N LEU A 725 12.31 8.28 1.55
CA LEU A 725 11.44 7.32 2.20
C LEU A 725 10.54 8.08 3.16
N PHE A 726 9.23 8.03 2.95
CA PHE A 726 8.25 8.61 3.85
C PHE A 726 7.56 7.54 4.66
N LYS A 727 7.40 7.81 5.96
CA LYS A 727 6.44 7.11 6.82
C LYS A 727 5.19 7.96 6.96
N TRP A 728 4.06 7.40 6.56
CA TRP A 728 2.75 8.05 6.63
C TRP A 728 1.92 7.49 7.77
N ASN A 729 1.30 8.40 8.49
CA ASN A 729 0.27 8.09 9.45
C ASN A 729 -1.10 8.22 8.77
N ASN A 730 -1.74 7.08 8.53
CA ASN A 730 -2.98 7.07 7.77
C ASN A 730 -4.17 7.56 8.60
N ARG A 731 -4.09 7.59 9.93
CA ARG A 731 -5.14 8.16 10.81
C ARG A 731 -5.12 9.68 10.82
N ILE A 732 -3.93 10.25 10.94
CA ILE A 732 -3.73 11.70 11.05
C ILE A 732 -3.64 12.38 9.67
N LYS A 733 -3.47 11.57 8.61
CA LYS A 733 -3.28 11.97 7.21
C LYS A 733 -2.06 12.86 7.01
N SER A 734 -0.98 12.54 7.72
CA SER A 734 0.28 13.30 7.74
C SER A 734 1.50 12.41 7.60
N VAL A 735 2.65 13.02 7.27
CA VAL A 735 3.96 12.35 7.29
C VAL A 735 4.52 12.40 8.70
N ASP A 736 4.84 11.25 9.30
CA ASP A 736 5.48 11.18 10.62
C ASP A 736 6.96 11.57 10.52
N TRP A 737 7.67 11.00 9.54
CA TRP A 737 9.04 11.35 9.23
C TRP A 737 9.38 11.03 7.78
N ALA A 738 10.45 11.68 7.30
CA ALA A 738 10.98 11.56 5.96
C ALA A 738 12.51 11.44 6.01
N ILE A 739 13.06 10.40 5.39
CA ILE A 739 14.51 10.17 5.31
C ILE A 739 14.94 10.29 3.86
N LYS A 740 16.01 11.03 3.59
CA LYS A 740 16.67 11.05 2.29
C LYS A 740 17.73 9.96 2.24
N SER A 741 17.54 8.97 1.37
CA SER A 741 18.53 7.93 1.13
C SER A 741 19.77 8.49 0.41
N PRO A 742 20.99 8.02 0.75
CA PRO A 742 22.21 8.42 0.06
C PRO A 742 22.20 7.96 -1.41
N GLN A 743 21.55 6.84 -1.73
CA GLN A 743 21.52 6.24 -3.05
C GLN A 743 20.11 6.19 -3.66
N LEU A 744 20.05 6.05 -4.98
CA LEU A 744 18.80 5.79 -5.71
C LEU A 744 18.23 4.43 -5.28
N ILE A 745 16.96 4.45 -4.88
CA ILE A 745 16.21 3.29 -4.43
C ILE A 745 15.39 2.76 -5.60
N SER A 746 15.40 1.46 -5.82
CA SER A 746 14.66 0.80 -6.89
C SER A 746 13.44 0.00 -6.40
N CYS A 747 13.49 -0.48 -5.16
CA CYS A 747 12.45 -1.32 -4.57
C CYS A 747 12.56 -1.32 -3.04
N ALA A 748 11.52 -1.77 -2.35
CA ALA A 748 11.56 -1.96 -0.91
C ALA A 748 10.61 -3.06 -0.43
N ALA A 749 10.88 -3.52 0.79
CA ALA A 749 10.01 -4.43 1.51
C ALA A 749 9.96 -4.07 3.00
N LEU A 750 8.75 -4.01 3.53
CA LEU A 750 8.49 -3.92 4.96
C LEU A 750 8.41 -5.34 5.54
N HIS A 751 9.03 -5.56 6.69
CA HIS A 751 8.93 -6.84 7.39
C HIS A 751 7.53 -7.00 8.03
N PRO A 752 6.91 -8.19 8.00
CA PRO A 752 5.54 -8.38 8.51
C PRO A 752 5.37 -8.08 10.01
N GLU A 753 6.29 -8.54 10.86
CA GLU A 753 6.18 -8.38 12.33
C GLU A 753 7.22 -7.43 12.97
N ARG A 754 8.46 -7.44 12.49
CA ARG A 754 9.55 -6.59 12.98
C ARG A 754 9.46 -5.18 12.40
N ASN A 755 9.91 -4.19 13.15
CA ASN A 755 9.90 -2.78 12.76
C ASN A 755 11.04 -2.41 11.79
N ILE A 756 11.26 -3.18 10.73
CA ILE A 756 12.34 -2.94 9.78
C ILE A 756 11.81 -2.81 8.35
N ILE A 757 12.44 -1.92 7.59
CA ILE A 757 12.22 -1.78 6.15
C ILE A 757 13.57 -1.93 5.42
N VAL A 758 13.54 -2.69 4.32
CA VAL A 758 14.71 -2.94 3.48
C VAL A 758 14.52 -2.23 2.16
N LEU A 759 15.49 -1.41 1.78
CA LEU A 759 15.52 -0.66 0.52
C LEU A 759 16.58 -1.26 -0.40
N GLY A 760 16.18 -1.72 -1.58
CA GLY A 760 17.12 -2.15 -2.63
C GLY A 760 17.59 -0.96 -3.46
N THR A 761 18.90 -0.88 -3.72
CA THR A 761 19.49 0.21 -4.52
C THR A 761 19.94 -0.27 -5.89
N GLU A 762 20.18 0.67 -6.79
CA GLU A 762 20.76 0.38 -8.12
C GLU A 762 22.22 -0.10 -8.07
N THR A 763 22.88 -0.03 -6.91
CA THR A 763 24.31 -0.38 -6.73
C THR A 763 24.53 -1.68 -5.95
N SER A 764 23.58 -2.63 -6.02
CA SER A 764 23.63 -3.92 -5.29
C SER A 764 23.65 -3.83 -3.76
N LYS A 765 23.26 -2.69 -3.19
CA LYS A 765 23.19 -2.52 -1.75
C LYS A 765 21.75 -2.64 -1.29
N LEU A 766 21.59 -3.22 -0.10
CA LEU A 766 20.34 -3.20 0.66
C LEU A 766 20.55 -2.30 1.85
N LEU A 767 19.79 -1.21 1.94
CA LEU A 767 19.81 -0.31 3.08
C LEU A 767 18.69 -0.72 4.04
N ILE A 768 19.01 -0.91 5.32
CA ILE A 768 18.05 -1.38 6.31
C ILE A 768 17.82 -0.26 7.32
N TYR A 769 16.55 0.08 7.54
CA TYR A 769 16.14 1.13 8.47
C TYR A 769 15.16 0.59 9.53
N ASP A 770 15.24 1.17 10.72
CA ASP A 770 14.23 1.02 11.75
C ASP A 770 13.05 1.95 11.43
N THR A 771 11.87 1.36 11.32
CA THR A 771 10.63 2.06 10.99
C THR A 771 10.02 2.84 12.16
N LEU A 772 10.38 2.50 13.41
CA LEU A 772 9.92 3.26 14.57
C LEU A 772 10.79 4.50 14.79
N SER A 773 12.11 4.30 14.83
CA SER A 773 13.04 5.36 15.23
C SER A 773 13.61 6.17 14.07
N SER A 774 13.31 5.79 12.82
CA SER A 774 13.88 6.36 11.58
C SER A 774 15.40 6.17 11.45
N TYR A 775 16.02 5.34 12.29
CA TYR A 775 17.46 5.15 12.29
C TYR A 775 17.91 4.17 11.22
N TYR A 776 19.03 4.49 10.58
CA TYR A 776 19.76 3.56 9.74
C TYR A 776 20.37 2.45 10.60
N ILE A 777 20.06 1.19 10.30
CA ILE A 777 20.56 0.02 11.04
C ILE A 777 21.87 -0.46 10.40
N THR A 778 21.82 -0.88 9.13
CA THR A 778 22.98 -1.47 8.44
C THR A 778 22.79 -1.49 6.92
N THR A 779 23.86 -1.82 6.20
CA THR A 779 23.84 -2.07 4.75
C THR A 779 24.40 -3.44 4.44
N ILE A 780 23.70 -4.19 3.58
CA ILE A 780 24.20 -5.44 3.01
C ILE A 780 24.65 -5.16 1.58
N THR A 781 25.90 -5.48 1.27
CA THR A 781 26.43 -5.36 -0.10
C THR A 781 26.46 -6.73 -0.75
N LEU A 782 25.74 -6.88 -1.87
CA LEU A 782 25.72 -8.12 -2.64
C LEU A 782 26.92 -8.16 -3.60
N LYS A 783 27.62 -9.29 -3.68
CA LYS A 783 28.78 -9.52 -4.57
C LYS A 783 28.37 -9.72 -6.03
N ALA A 784 27.52 -8.84 -6.56
CA ALA A 784 26.95 -8.96 -7.90
C ALA A 784 27.14 -7.71 -8.76
N ASN A 785 27.39 -6.54 -8.16
CA ASN A 785 27.59 -5.25 -8.82
C ASN A 785 26.54 -4.93 -9.92
N THR A 786 25.28 -5.32 -9.69
CA THR A 786 24.11 -5.04 -10.51
C THR A 786 22.93 -4.54 -9.68
N GLY A 787 22.03 -3.76 -10.29
CA GLY A 787 20.90 -3.16 -9.58
C GLY A 787 19.96 -4.20 -8.98
N VAL A 788 19.49 -3.93 -7.77
CA VAL A 788 18.41 -4.70 -7.15
C VAL A 788 17.10 -4.32 -7.84
N LYS A 789 16.29 -5.29 -8.24
CA LYS A 789 15.02 -5.05 -8.95
C LYS A 789 13.78 -5.37 -8.12
N SER A 790 13.85 -6.40 -7.29
CA SER A 790 12.76 -6.76 -6.38
C SER A 790 13.32 -7.28 -5.06
N VAL A 791 12.63 -6.95 -3.96
CA VAL A 791 12.95 -7.38 -2.60
C VAL A 791 11.62 -7.74 -1.95
N ARG A 792 11.52 -8.90 -1.30
CA ARG A 792 10.28 -9.32 -0.62
C ARG A 792 10.57 -10.26 0.56
N PHE A 793 9.96 -9.97 1.70
CA PHE A 793 9.93 -10.88 2.85
C PHE A 793 8.93 -12.02 2.63
N SER A 794 9.26 -13.20 3.16
CA SER A 794 8.31 -14.30 3.28
C SER A 794 7.15 -13.92 4.22
N PRO A 795 5.94 -14.49 4.07
CA PRO A 795 4.79 -14.20 4.93
C PRO A 795 5.04 -14.35 6.42
N ASP A 796 5.81 -15.37 6.81
CA ASP A 796 6.25 -15.65 8.17
C ASP A 796 7.40 -14.75 8.65
N GLY A 797 7.98 -13.93 7.75
CA GLY A 797 9.09 -13.03 8.05
C GLY A 797 10.44 -13.71 8.26
N GLY A 798 10.51 -15.03 8.14
CA GLY A 798 11.75 -15.80 8.36
C GLY A 798 12.79 -15.62 7.27
N ASP A 799 12.38 -15.30 6.05
CA ASP A 799 13.25 -15.19 4.89
C ASP A 799 13.04 -13.87 4.12
N LEU A 800 14.12 -13.37 3.50
CA LEU A 800 14.13 -12.23 2.59
C LEU A 800 14.67 -12.67 1.23
N ALA A 801 13.85 -12.59 0.19
CA ALA A 801 14.26 -12.86 -1.18
C ALA A 801 14.57 -11.57 -1.94
N ILE A 802 15.61 -11.62 -2.78
CA ILE A 802 16.14 -10.48 -3.53
C ILE A 802 16.40 -10.91 -4.97
N GLY A 803 15.90 -10.13 -5.93
CA GLY A 803 16.08 -10.34 -7.37
C GLY A 803 16.92 -9.24 -7.97
N LEU A 804 17.95 -9.63 -8.74
CA LEU A 804 18.89 -8.72 -9.36
C LEU A 804 18.70 -8.56 -10.86
N GLN A 805 19.25 -7.48 -11.40
CA GLN A 805 19.23 -7.18 -12.83
C GLN A 805 20.03 -8.20 -13.67
N ASN A 806 20.97 -8.95 -13.10
CA ASN A 806 21.67 -10.04 -13.81
C ASN A 806 20.93 -11.39 -13.76
N GLY A 807 19.73 -11.45 -13.18
CA GLY A 807 18.95 -12.67 -13.05
C GLY A 807 19.23 -13.50 -11.81
N SER A 808 20.19 -13.09 -10.97
CA SER A 808 20.48 -13.81 -9.72
C SER A 808 19.38 -13.57 -8.70
N VAL A 809 18.99 -14.64 -8.00
CA VAL A 809 18.08 -14.58 -6.85
C VAL A 809 18.85 -14.97 -5.60
N PHE A 810 18.84 -14.11 -4.59
CA PHE A 810 19.44 -14.36 -3.28
C PHE A 810 18.33 -14.51 -2.24
N VAL A 811 18.54 -15.41 -1.27
CA VAL A 811 17.64 -15.56 -0.12
C VAL A 811 18.46 -15.43 1.16
N PHE A 812 17.99 -14.61 2.09
CA PHE A 812 18.59 -14.42 3.41
C PHE A 812 17.62 -14.90 4.50
N ASN A 813 18.15 -15.61 5.48
CA ASN A 813 17.45 -15.87 6.74
C ASN A 813 17.48 -14.60 7.60
N VAL A 814 16.31 -14.23 8.14
CA VAL A 814 16.09 -13.04 8.97
C VAL A 814 16.13 -13.45 10.45
N ILE A 815 17.28 -13.26 11.08
CA ILE A 815 17.52 -13.73 12.45
C ILE A 815 17.19 -12.62 13.45
N GLY A 816 17.56 -11.38 13.12
CA GLY A 816 17.49 -10.22 13.99
C GLY A 816 16.93 -8.97 13.28
N ASN A 817 16.82 -7.88 14.03
CA ASN A 817 16.57 -6.55 13.46
C ASN A 817 17.89 -6.02 12.88
N GLY A 818 18.26 -6.49 11.68
CA GLY A 818 19.52 -6.14 11.02
C GLY A 818 20.48 -7.30 10.79
N ASP A 819 20.23 -8.47 11.39
CA ASP A 819 21.05 -9.67 11.18
C ASP A 819 20.42 -10.56 10.11
N PHE A 820 21.05 -10.55 8.94
CA PHE A 820 20.66 -11.33 7.78
C PHE A 820 21.78 -12.31 7.42
N GLN A 821 21.46 -13.59 7.36
CA GLN A 821 22.40 -14.63 6.95
C GLN A 821 22.04 -15.15 5.57
N LEU A 822 22.98 -15.08 4.64
CA LEU A 822 22.78 -15.61 3.30
C LEU A 822 22.54 -17.12 3.38
N ARG A 823 21.44 -17.60 2.79
CA ARG A 823 21.24 -19.04 2.60
C ARG A 823 22.22 -19.53 1.53
N THR A 824 23.11 -20.44 1.92
CA THR A 824 24.11 -21.06 1.04
C THR A 824 23.64 -22.38 0.43
N ASP A 825 22.44 -22.83 0.79
CA ASP A 825 21.89 -24.13 0.44
C ASP A 825 21.27 -24.05 -0.96
N GLY A 826 22.12 -24.11 -2.00
CA GLY A 826 21.74 -23.97 -3.40
C GLY A 826 22.43 -22.77 -4.05
N ALA A 827 23.30 -23.01 -5.05
CA ALA A 827 23.95 -21.92 -5.76
C ALA A 827 22.92 -21.11 -6.57
N PRO A 828 22.92 -19.77 -6.51
CA PRO A 828 22.05 -18.96 -7.35
C PRO A 828 22.40 -19.25 -8.81
N GLN A 829 21.43 -19.77 -9.58
CA GLN A 829 21.62 -19.90 -11.03
C GLN A 829 21.57 -18.51 -11.65
N GLN A 830 22.69 -18.09 -12.22
CA GLN A 830 22.74 -16.90 -13.06
C GLN A 830 22.07 -17.23 -14.40
N ILE A 831 20.92 -16.60 -14.64
CA ILE A 831 20.15 -16.80 -15.87
C ILE A 831 20.45 -15.71 -16.92
N ASN A 832 21.27 -14.70 -16.60
CA ASN A 832 21.63 -13.57 -17.50
C ASN A 832 20.41 -12.84 -18.10
N VAL A 833 19.23 -13.00 -17.49
CA VAL A 833 17.99 -12.30 -17.81
C VAL A 833 17.54 -11.57 -16.54
N PRO A 834 17.22 -10.26 -16.58
CA PRO A 834 16.80 -9.53 -15.41
C PRO A 834 15.57 -10.11 -14.71
N VAL A 835 15.61 -10.20 -13.38
CA VAL A 835 14.42 -10.46 -12.56
C VAL A 835 13.53 -9.22 -12.59
N THR A 836 12.26 -9.37 -12.91
CA THR A 836 11.26 -8.30 -12.88
C THR A 836 10.54 -8.25 -11.54
N ASP A 837 10.17 -9.40 -10.98
CA ASP A 837 9.49 -9.49 -9.69
C ASP A 837 9.77 -10.80 -8.97
N ILE A 838 9.58 -10.80 -7.65
CA ILE A 838 9.71 -11.96 -6.77
C ILE A 838 8.48 -12.06 -5.87
N ILE A 839 7.92 -13.26 -5.76
CA ILE A 839 6.66 -13.51 -5.08
C ILE A 839 6.79 -14.76 -4.21
N TRP A 840 6.41 -14.66 -2.93
CA TRP A 840 6.34 -15.79 -2.01
C TRP A 840 4.96 -16.45 -2.05
N SER A 841 4.87 -17.74 -1.77
CA SER A 841 3.59 -18.39 -1.47
C SER A 841 3.07 -17.93 -0.10
N VAL A 842 1.74 -17.98 0.09
CA VAL A 842 1.09 -17.55 1.35
C VAL A 842 1.58 -18.34 2.55
N ASP A 843 1.98 -19.59 2.35
CA ASP A 843 2.51 -20.51 3.36
C ASP A 843 4.05 -20.47 3.51
N SER A 844 4.75 -19.55 2.83
CA SER A 844 6.21 -19.43 2.79
C SER A 844 6.96 -20.65 2.21
N SER A 845 6.26 -21.68 1.72
CA SER A 845 6.86 -22.93 1.21
C SER A 845 7.46 -22.79 -0.19
N TYR A 846 7.10 -21.76 -0.96
CA TYR A 846 7.54 -21.58 -2.34
C TYR A 846 7.93 -20.14 -2.64
N LEU A 847 8.92 -19.99 -3.53
CA LEU A 847 9.37 -18.72 -4.06
C LEU A 847 9.25 -18.73 -5.59
N LEU A 848 8.65 -17.69 -6.16
CA LEU A 848 8.55 -17.46 -7.60
C LEU A 848 9.40 -16.26 -7.97
N ALA A 849 10.27 -16.39 -8.97
CA ALA A 849 10.90 -15.26 -9.64
C ALA A 849 10.44 -15.19 -11.09
N VAL A 850 10.08 -13.98 -11.51
CA VAL A 850 9.64 -13.67 -12.87
C VAL A 850 10.77 -12.92 -13.58
N TYR A 851 11.00 -13.25 -14.84
CA TYR A 851 12.08 -12.71 -15.65
C TYR A 851 11.52 -11.84 -16.78
N SER A 852 12.35 -10.95 -17.33
CA SER A 852 11.92 -10.01 -18.39
C SER A 852 11.54 -10.68 -19.71
N ASP A 853 11.97 -11.92 -19.94
CA ASP A 853 11.64 -12.74 -21.10
C ASP A 853 10.29 -13.49 -20.95
N SER A 854 9.52 -13.16 -19.90
CA SER A 854 8.27 -13.84 -19.51
C SER A 854 8.45 -15.27 -19.01
N ASN A 855 9.69 -15.74 -18.82
CA ASN A 855 9.94 -16.99 -18.10
C ASN A 855 9.84 -16.77 -16.59
N TYR A 856 9.68 -17.87 -15.86
CA TYR A 856 9.63 -17.85 -14.41
C TYR A 856 10.29 -19.09 -13.83
N HIS A 857 10.80 -18.97 -12.61
CA HIS A 857 11.39 -20.08 -11.86
C HIS A 857 10.70 -20.17 -10.50
N ILE A 858 10.42 -21.40 -10.06
CA ILE A 858 9.82 -21.67 -8.76
C ILE A 858 10.78 -22.51 -7.94
N TRP A 859 11.10 -22.07 -6.73
CA TRP A 859 11.89 -22.83 -5.76
C TRP A 859 11.00 -23.33 -4.63
N SER A 860 11.24 -24.57 -4.20
CA SER A 860 10.70 -25.09 -2.94
C SER A 860 11.59 -24.66 -1.78
N MET A 861 10.97 -24.15 -0.73
CA MET A 861 11.60 -23.70 0.51
C MET A 861 11.26 -24.69 1.63
N PRO A 862 12.15 -24.90 2.62
CA PRO A 862 13.41 -24.18 2.85
C PRO A 862 14.60 -24.66 2.02
N ALA A 863 14.48 -25.77 1.29
CA ALA A 863 15.58 -26.43 0.57
C ALA A 863 16.15 -25.64 -0.63
N PHE A 864 15.52 -24.51 -1.00
CA PHE A 864 15.83 -23.66 -2.15
C PHE A 864 16.10 -24.44 -3.45
N SER A 865 15.30 -25.47 -3.69
CA SER A 865 15.46 -26.38 -4.84
C SER A 865 14.48 -26.03 -5.96
N LEU A 866 14.99 -25.92 -7.19
CA LEU A 866 14.17 -25.59 -8.37
C LEU A 866 13.12 -26.68 -8.65
N MET A 867 11.87 -26.27 -8.77
CA MET A 867 10.73 -27.13 -9.10
C MET A 867 10.59 -27.33 -10.61
N LYS A 868 10.09 -28.51 -11.01
CA LYS A 868 9.73 -28.79 -12.41
C LYS A 868 8.28 -28.38 -12.68
N GLU A 869 8.01 -27.90 -13.90
CA GLU A 869 6.74 -27.29 -14.34
C GLU A 869 5.45 -28.08 -14.05
N LYS A 870 5.53 -29.41 -13.90
CA LYS A 870 4.36 -30.27 -13.74
C LYS A 870 3.66 -30.19 -12.37
N ASN A 871 4.25 -29.54 -11.38
CA ASN A 871 3.77 -29.55 -9.98
C ASN A 871 3.17 -28.20 -9.51
N ILE A 872 2.84 -27.29 -10.42
CA ILE A 872 2.53 -25.89 -10.10
C ILE A 872 1.03 -25.64 -9.80
N GLN A 873 0.14 -26.61 -10.06
CA GLN A 873 -1.29 -26.32 -10.26
C GLN A 873 -2.12 -25.91 -9.03
N ASN A 874 -1.59 -25.81 -7.81
CA ASN A 874 -2.38 -25.49 -6.61
C ASN A 874 -1.65 -24.58 -5.60
N ILE A 875 -0.69 -23.75 -6.02
CA ILE A 875 0.03 -22.85 -5.09
C ILE A 875 -0.70 -21.51 -4.98
N THR A 876 -1.04 -21.10 -3.76
CA THR A 876 -1.57 -19.77 -3.46
C THR A 876 -0.41 -18.80 -3.22
N TRP A 877 -0.29 -17.80 -4.09
CA TRP A 877 0.77 -16.79 -4.03
C TRP A 877 0.35 -15.58 -3.20
N GLN A 878 1.31 -14.95 -2.52
CA GLN A 878 1.12 -13.61 -1.97
C GLN A 878 0.85 -12.61 -3.09
N GLN A 879 0.16 -11.53 -2.73
CA GLN A 879 -0.24 -10.43 -3.59
C GLN A 879 0.78 -10.12 -4.71
N MET A 880 0.32 -10.16 -5.96
CA MET A 880 1.15 -9.87 -7.13
C MET A 880 1.29 -8.36 -7.31
N THR A 881 2.43 -7.88 -7.81
CA THR A 881 2.64 -6.45 -8.12
C THR A 881 2.65 -6.20 -9.63
N HIS A 882 2.99 -7.22 -10.42
CA HIS A 882 2.94 -7.19 -11.87
C HIS A 882 2.08 -8.33 -12.45
N PRO A 883 1.36 -8.10 -13.56
CA PRO A 883 0.60 -9.13 -14.22
C PRO A 883 1.54 -10.18 -14.82
N ILE A 884 1.43 -11.44 -14.36
CA ILE A 884 2.04 -12.56 -15.05
C ILE A 884 1.02 -13.10 -16.05
N THR A 885 1.34 -13.03 -17.34
CA THR A 885 0.49 -13.46 -18.47
C THR A 885 0.10 -14.94 -18.43
N CYS A 886 0.66 -15.76 -17.53
CA CYS A 886 0.42 -17.20 -17.45
C CYS A 886 -0.23 -17.72 -16.15
N PHE A 887 -0.36 -16.90 -15.09
CA PHE A 887 -0.87 -17.36 -13.77
C PHE A 887 -2.29 -16.93 -13.42
N THR A 888 -2.97 -16.18 -14.28
CA THR A 888 -4.39 -15.88 -14.10
C THR A 888 -5.17 -17.14 -14.43
N PHE A 889 -5.65 -17.84 -13.40
CA PHE A 889 -6.62 -18.92 -13.57
C PHE A 889 -7.79 -18.36 -14.41
N ASP A 890 -8.01 -19.00 -15.55
CA ASP A 890 -8.88 -18.61 -16.67
C ASP A 890 -8.37 -17.49 -17.59
N LYS A 891 -8.16 -17.92 -18.83
CA LYS A 891 -7.31 -17.33 -19.87
C LYS A 891 -8.00 -16.21 -20.68
N ALA A 892 -8.98 -15.49 -20.13
CA ALA A 892 -9.92 -14.75 -20.97
C ALA A 892 -10.12 -13.25 -20.72
N VAL A 893 -9.79 -12.64 -19.56
CA VAL A 893 -10.36 -11.30 -19.25
C VAL A 893 -9.37 -10.23 -18.79
N ILE A 894 -8.16 -10.59 -18.37
CA ILE A 894 -7.20 -9.56 -17.95
C ILE A 894 -6.51 -9.00 -19.19
N ASP A 895 -6.94 -7.77 -19.52
CA ASP A 895 -6.43 -6.93 -20.59
C ASP A 895 -4.88 -7.00 -20.65
N SER A 896 -4.31 -7.20 -21.84
CA SER A 896 -2.84 -7.28 -22.05
C SER A 896 -2.12 -5.97 -21.68
N GLN A 897 -2.89 -4.95 -21.28
CA GLN A 897 -2.44 -3.64 -20.86
C GLN A 897 -2.51 -3.40 -19.34
N ALA A 898 -2.74 -4.42 -18.51
CA ALA A 898 -2.67 -4.28 -17.06
C ALA A 898 -1.28 -3.79 -16.60
N SER A 899 -1.24 -2.83 -15.66
CA SER A 899 0.01 -2.32 -15.06
C SER A 899 0.26 -2.87 -13.65
N ALA A 900 -0.80 -3.06 -12.87
CA ALA A 900 -0.77 -3.64 -11.53
C ALA A 900 -2.05 -4.46 -11.27
N ILE A 901 -1.95 -5.52 -10.47
CA ILE A 901 -3.08 -6.40 -10.12
C ILE A 901 -3.04 -6.70 -8.64
N VAL A 902 -4.15 -6.56 -7.92
CA VAL A 902 -4.28 -7.00 -6.53
C VAL A 902 -5.35 -8.06 -6.42
N ILE A 903 -5.00 -9.20 -5.83
CA ILE A 903 -5.92 -10.30 -5.58
C ILE A 903 -6.27 -10.31 -4.09
N SER A 904 -7.56 -10.15 -3.80
CA SER A 904 -8.20 -10.29 -2.49
C SER A 904 -9.05 -11.57 -2.51
N PRO A 905 -9.37 -12.20 -1.36
CA PRO A 905 -10.12 -13.47 -1.33
C PRO A 905 -11.41 -13.48 -2.17
N ASN A 906 -12.07 -12.32 -2.33
CA ASN A 906 -13.32 -12.19 -3.06
C ASN A 906 -13.25 -11.30 -4.30
N LEU A 907 -12.18 -10.52 -4.49
CA LEU A 907 -12.08 -9.49 -5.54
C LEU A 907 -10.69 -9.50 -6.19
N ILE A 908 -10.64 -9.27 -7.49
CA ILE A 908 -9.42 -8.99 -8.25
C ILE A 908 -9.52 -7.53 -8.71
N LEU A 909 -8.60 -6.69 -8.27
CA LEU A 909 -8.42 -5.35 -8.78
C LEU A 909 -7.37 -5.39 -9.88
N CYS A 910 -7.71 -4.85 -11.04
CA CYS A 910 -6.78 -4.65 -12.13
C CYS A 910 -6.70 -3.17 -12.46
N CYS A 911 -5.50 -2.65 -12.56
CA CYS A 911 -5.26 -1.31 -13.07
C CYS A 911 -4.76 -1.40 -14.51
N SER A 912 -5.39 -0.67 -15.41
CA SER A 912 -4.93 -0.53 -16.80
C SER A 912 -3.83 0.53 -16.89
N LYS A 913 -2.96 0.38 -17.90
CA LYS A 913 -2.06 1.45 -18.35
C LYS A 913 -2.81 2.76 -18.64
N ASP A 914 -4.07 2.73 -19.02
CA ASP A 914 -4.85 3.98 -19.25
C ASP A 914 -5.35 4.66 -17.96
N GLY A 915 -4.92 4.20 -16.78
CA GLY A 915 -5.28 4.79 -15.49
C GLY A 915 -6.67 4.42 -14.98
N GLN A 916 -7.30 3.44 -15.63
CA GLN A 916 -8.59 2.90 -15.20
C GLN A 916 -8.40 1.78 -14.17
N ILE A 917 -9.18 1.83 -13.10
CA ILE A 917 -9.27 0.75 -12.12
C ILE A 917 -10.50 -0.10 -12.46
N ARG A 918 -10.29 -1.40 -12.62
CA ARG A 918 -11.35 -2.38 -12.86
C ARG A 918 -11.41 -3.34 -11.67
N VAL A 919 -12.60 -3.52 -11.13
CA VAL A 919 -12.89 -4.52 -10.10
C VAL A 919 -13.53 -5.74 -10.77
N PHE A 920 -12.97 -6.91 -10.52
CA PHE A 920 -13.51 -8.21 -10.90
C PHE A 920 -13.82 -8.99 -9.63
N GLY A 921 -14.86 -9.82 -9.62
CA GLY A 921 -15.03 -10.80 -8.56
C GLY A 921 -14.17 -12.03 -8.83
N ASN A 922 -13.66 -12.69 -7.78
CA ASN A 922 -12.66 -13.77 -7.88
C ASN A 922 -13.09 -15.00 -8.72
N PHE A 923 -14.37 -15.09 -9.10
CA PHE A 923 -14.96 -16.17 -9.90
C PHE A 923 -15.70 -15.68 -11.17
N TYR A 924 -15.58 -14.40 -11.55
CA TYR A 924 -16.47 -13.78 -12.53
C TYR A 924 -15.73 -13.11 -13.70
N GLU A 925 -16.18 -13.37 -14.92
CA GLU A 925 -15.58 -12.88 -16.17
C GLU A 925 -15.96 -11.43 -16.55
N ARG A 926 -16.71 -10.69 -15.74
CA ARG A 926 -17.12 -9.31 -16.04
C ARG A 926 -16.69 -8.32 -14.96
N SER A 927 -16.08 -7.22 -15.39
CA SER A 927 -15.76 -6.08 -14.53
C SER A 927 -17.03 -5.37 -14.07
N SER A 928 -17.15 -5.06 -12.78
CA SER A 928 -18.34 -4.39 -12.23
C SER A 928 -18.29 -2.87 -12.34
N GLN A 929 -17.09 -2.26 -12.31
CA GLN A 929 -16.95 -0.80 -12.43
C GLN A 929 -15.58 -0.37 -12.97
N ILE A 930 -15.58 0.75 -13.69
CA ILE A 930 -14.39 1.48 -14.13
C ILE A 930 -14.35 2.79 -13.36
N LEU A 931 -13.30 3.02 -12.56
CA LEU A 931 -12.97 4.37 -12.09
C LEU A 931 -11.99 4.98 -13.11
N PRO A 932 -12.41 5.94 -13.94
CA PRO A 932 -11.46 6.76 -14.68
C PRO A 932 -10.77 7.65 -13.65
N THR A 933 -9.55 7.31 -13.26
CA THR A 933 -8.83 8.19 -12.34
C THR A 933 -8.45 9.49 -13.04
N GLY A 934 -8.19 9.45 -14.36
CA GLY A 934 -7.58 10.57 -15.09
C GLY A 934 -6.21 10.99 -14.51
N LEU A 935 -5.67 10.21 -13.56
CA LEU A 935 -4.45 10.48 -12.81
C LEU A 935 -3.19 9.89 -13.50
N GLY A 936 -3.37 9.16 -14.60
CA GLY A 936 -2.30 8.51 -15.37
C GLY A 936 -2.19 7.01 -15.11
N ASN A 937 -1.11 6.37 -15.55
CA ASN A 937 -0.92 4.92 -15.42
C ASN A 937 -0.66 4.56 -13.95
N VAL A 938 -1.38 3.58 -13.39
CA VAL A 938 -1.13 3.12 -12.03
C VAL A 938 0.20 2.37 -11.97
N GLN A 939 1.06 2.73 -11.04
CA GLN A 939 2.37 2.11 -10.84
C GLN A 939 2.32 0.99 -9.79
N THR A 940 1.75 1.27 -8.62
CA THR A 940 1.58 0.28 -7.55
C THR A 940 0.18 0.38 -6.94
N LEU A 941 -0.35 -0.77 -6.51
CA LEU A 941 -1.62 -0.87 -5.80
C LEU A 941 -1.46 -1.89 -4.67
N ILE A 942 -1.81 -1.50 -3.45
CA ILE A 942 -1.74 -2.38 -2.28
C ILE A 942 -2.99 -2.25 -1.40
N PRO A 943 -3.41 -3.30 -0.68
CA PRO A 943 -4.42 -3.17 0.37
C PRO A 943 -3.86 -2.31 1.50
N SER A 944 -4.74 -1.50 2.09
CA SER A 944 -4.53 -0.83 3.36
C SER A 944 -4.86 -1.79 4.51
N THR A 945 -4.55 -1.40 5.75
CA THR A 945 -5.00 -2.13 6.95
C THR A 945 -6.51 -2.14 7.11
N GLN A 946 -7.16 -1.08 6.64
CA GLN A 946 -8.60 -0.93 6.71
C GLN A 946 -9.27 -1.85 5.68
N LYS A 947 -10.34 -2.54 6.09
CA LYS A 947 -11.09 -3.42 5.20
C LYS A 947 -11.58 -2.65 3.99
N ASN A 948 -11.45 -3.25 2.81
CA ASN A 948 -11.85 -2.69 1.52
C ASN A 948 -11.13 -1.39 1.10
N MET A 949 -10.07 -1.00 1.80
CA MET A 949 -9.27 0.18 1.47
C MET A 949 -7.99 -0.20 0.75
N TYR A 950 -7.59 0.60 -0.23
CA TYR A 950 -6.43 0.35 -1.07
C TYR A 950 -5.63 1.63 -1.29
N LEU A 951 -4.30 1.53 -1.28
CA LEU A 951 -3.37 2.61 -1.56
C LEU A 951 -2.77 2.44 -2.95
N MET A 952 -2.63 3.55 -3.67
CA MET A 952 -2.23 3.56 -5.07
C MET A 952 -1.18 4.64 -5.35
N SER A 953 -0.13 4.30 -6.10
CA SER A 953 0.75 5.29 -6.75
C SER A 953 0.55 5.34 -8.26
N MET A 954 0.82 6.49 -8.85
CA MET A 954 0.66 6.74 -10.30
C MET A 954 2.01 7.07 -10.93
N ASN A 955 2.27 6.60 -12.16
CA ASN A 955 3.54 6.81 -12.87
C ASN A 955 3.85 8.28 -13.21
N ASN A 956 2.82 9.13 -13.36
CA ASN A 956 2.96 10.52 -13.80
C ASN A 956 2.52 11.52 -12.72
N ASN A 957 2.28 11.06 -11.50
CA ASN A 957 1.83 11.91 -10.42
C ASN A 957 2.56 11.54 -9.12
N PRO A 958 3.17 12.51 -8.42
CA PRO A 958 3.81 12.25 -7.14
C PRO A 958 2.84 11.82 -6.03
N ALA A 959 1.54 12.07 -6.20
CA ALA A 959 0.53 11.80 -5.18
C ALA A 959 0.22 10.31 -5.00
N ILE A 960 -0.16 9.96 -3.78
CA ILE A 960 -0.64 8.63 -3.40
C ILE A 960 -2.13 8.72 -3.10
N VAL A 961 -2.92 7.83 -3.68
CA VAL A 961 -4.40 7.86 -3.59
C VAL A 961 -4.88 6.70 -2.75
N GLU A 962 -5.77 6.99 -1.81
CA GLU A 962 -6.49 6.01 -1.01
C GLU A 962 -7.91 5.82 -1.57
N VAL A 963 -8.28 4.58 -1.88
CA VAL A 963 -9.53 4.22 -2.54
C VAL A 963 -10.27 3.16 -1.71
N GLU A 964 -11.56 3.38 -1.47
CA GLU A 964 -12.47 2.43 -0.84
C GLU A 964 -13.25 1.62 -1.89
N ILE A 965 -13.43 0.32 -1.66
CA ILE A 965 -14.42 -0.50 -2.33
C ILE A 965 -15.67 -0.61 -1.45
N ILE A 966 -16.75 -0.01 -1.92
CA ILE A 966 -18.08 -0.11 -1.34
C ILE A 966 -18.80 -1.24 -2.05
N VAL A 967 -18.95 -2.40 -1.39
CA VAL A 967 -19.75 -3.51 -1.93
C VAL A 967 -21.20 -3.23 -1.58
N GLU A 968 -22.04 -2.95 -2.58
CA GLU A 968 -23.49 -2.87 -2.37
C GLU A 968 -24.01 -4.30 -2.19
N SER A 969 -24.44 -4.66 -0.98
CA SER A 969 -25.13 -5.93 -0.75
C SER A 969 -26.48 -5.89 -1.45
N GLN A 970 -26.69 -6.77 -2.45
CA GLN A 970 -28.03 -7.10 -2.93
C GLN A 970 -28.59 -8.27 -2.14
#